data_AF-A0A5C3KI18-F1
#
_entry.id   AF-A0A5C3KI18-F1
#
_cell.length_a   1.000
_cell.length_b   1.000
_cell.length_c   1.000
_cell.angle_alpha   90.00
_cell.angle_beta   90.00
_cell.angle_gamma   90.00
#
_symmetry.space_group_name_H-M   'P 1'
#
loop_
_entity.id
_entity.type
_entity.pdbx_description
1 polymer ?
#
loop_
_entity_poly.entity_id
_entity_poly.type
_entity_poly.pdbx_seq_one_letter_code
_entity_poly.pdbx_strand_id
1 'polypeptide(L)'
;MCIAAQESVGVQCSSPLQIAFYHSQDPKTCMLIKTAFNDTSVSHREALAQERAELDHQKVFWQQERERAEDERKAWEMIELQLEHERAAQERERKELDQGYEMLHHQRVEWETEKNTRLEQEKATLERKWEKLMSERLAWELECSEKDREADRERERARKQKEMEDRNRTGERGDAGVQRRLDAICQEARDLMVKAKEVDQRQLEAEQRHADADFTQELLAVIAEEAGRNLEALEMLDAMEEANCPADSIFWEQKRIVWELQRLEKDGEADRERERAWKQDETEDGNRTVDERLKRERGNAEVQRRLDKICQEANNLIVKAKEVDQRRIEAEKRHSDAVFLQELLAVAESAMREKELIQREARINKVEGSLKKQDKNCKLLEMLDAMEDANHLANSILWEQKRVVQPLERERGQIEADIPKKSAFGPNLATATTSEESAKGKSTQTHISENPPVRPTTEAKTKLGGKQKVANVGEDEEDDMLRRRRKMQRQDSEFDCHDKGGIRRQTQEKASSSSLPVSEPNPSRLTGRFWSALPTEANRRSRHPVPPPRSSTASSASAAPQVPGTPQSSRTRSHAPLFDVAHGLQQEIPWQPRTRSKRELVATFQRSEMMWKELSSMNSLWWADFPWPVFGRPSTPDDIHPLVIKEYISSFYHLHSARSVRECVLVYIWRWHHNRFGSRFLHKVVDDDKERVQEAADIVMKGLIRLLPKA
;
A
#
# COMPACT_ATOMS: atom_id res chain seq x y z
N MET A 1 28.84 -50.46 -22.32
CA MET A 1 29.13 -51.77 -21.71
C MET A 1 29.42 -52.75 -22.82
N CYS A 2 30.49 -53.54 -22.72
CA CYS A 2 30.85 -54.53 -23.73
C CYS A 2 30.35 -55.91 -23.31
N ILE A 3 29.48 -56.54 -24.09
CA ILE A 3 29.07 -57.93 -23.89
C ILE A 3 29.93 -58.79 -24.80
N ALA A 4 30.83 -59.59 -24.21
CA ALA A 4 31.58 -60.60 -24.94
C ALA A 4 30.68 -61.82 -25.19
N ALA A 5 30.30 -62.05 -26.44
CA ALA A 5 29.61 -63.27 -26.84
C ALA A 5 30.63 -64.43 -26.95
N GLN A 6 30.27 -65.60 -26.44
CA GLN A 6 31.15 -66.77 -26.39
C GLN A 6 31.25 -67.47 -27.75
N GLU A 7 32.45 -67.98 -28.07
CA GLU A 7 32.67 -68.87 -29.21
C GLU A 7 32.05 -70.25 -28.96
N SER A 8 30.84 -70.49 -29.47
CA SER A 8 30.16 -71.79 -29.33
C SER A 8 30.49 -72.74 -30.49
N VAL A 9 31.41 -73.68 -30.21
CA VAL A 9 31.57 -75.01 -30.82
C VAL A 9 30.96 -75.21 -32.22
N GLY A 10 31.80 -75.22 -33.26
CA GLY A 10 31.38 -75.47 -34.63
C GLY A 10 30.90 -76.91 -34.86
N VAL A 11 29.58 -77.13 -34.79
CA VAL A 11 28.95 -78.37 -35.26
C VAL A 11 28.80 -78.31 -36.78
N GLN A 12 29.60 -79.11 -37.49
CA GLN A 12 29.46 -79.28 -38.95
C GLN A 12 28.22 -80.13 -39.27
N CYS A 13 27.04 -79.49 -39.26
CA CYS A 13 25.82 -80.06 -39.82
C CYS A 13 25.93 -80.15 -41.34
N SER A 14 26.47 -81.26 -41.85
CA SER A 14 26.45 -81.60 -43.28
C SER A 14 25.03 -81.47 -43.82
N SER A 15 24.84 -80.66 -44.87
CA SER A 15 23.52 -80.39 -45.41
C SER A 15 22.87 -81.70 -45.92
N PRO A 16 21.57 -81.95 -45.67
CA PRO A 16 20.88 -83.13 -46.19
C PRO A 16 21.03 -83.32 -47.71
N LEU A 17 21.23 -82.22 -48.45
CA LEU A 17 21.46 -82.21 -49.90
C LEU A 17 22.81 -82.81 -50.32
N GLN A 18 23.84 -82.79 -49.46
CA GLN A 18 25.12 -83.46 -49.73
C GLN A 18 24.98 -85.00 -49.70
N ILE A 19 24.09 -85.52 -48.85
CA ILE A 19 23.83 -86.96 -48.73
C ILE A 19 23.06 -87.46 -49.96
N ALA A 20 22.07 -86.70 -50.43
CA ALA A 20 21.31 -87.01 -51.65
C ALA A 20 22.20 -87.09 -52.91
N PHE A 21 23.26 -86.28 -52.98
CA PHE A 21 24.14 -86.22 -54.15
C PHE A 21 24.96 -87.50 -54.41
N TYR A 22 25.14 -88.35 -53.39
CA TYR A 22 25.98 -89.56 -53.50
C TYR A 22 25.24 -90.84 -53.93
N HIS A 23 23.90 -90.84 -53.97
CA HIS A 23 23.10 -92.04 -54.29
C HIS A 23 22.31 -91.99 -55.60
N SER A 24 22.22 -90.84 -56.28
CA SER A 24 21.51 -90.74 -57.57
C SER A 24 22.44 -91.06 -58.77
N GLN A 25 22.34 -92.28 -59.30
CA GLN A 25 23.03 -92.66 -60.54
C GLN A 25 22.36 -92.13 -61.83
N ASP A 26 21.16 -91.54 -61.76
CA ASP A 26 20.54 -90.88 -62.92
C ASP A 26 21.18 -89.49 -63.18
N PRO A 27 21.81 -89.26 -64.34
CA PRO A 27 22.42 -87.97 -64.66
C PRO A 27 21.41 -86.82 -64.81
N LYS A 28 20.13 -87.09 -65.12
CA LYS A 28 19.09 -86.05 -65.22
C LYS A 28 18.75 -85.47 -63.85
N THR A 29 18.58 -86.32 -62.85
CA THR A 29 18.33 -85.93 -61.46
C THR A 29 19.51 -85.14 -60.88
N CYS A 30 20.74 -85.56 -61.20
CA CYS A 30 21.97 -84.86 -60.79
C CYS A 30 22.09 -83.45 -61.40
N MET A 31 21.61 -83.24 -62.63
CA MET A 31 21.50 -81.91 -63.26
C MET A 31 20.43 -81.03 -62.58
N LEU A 32 19.24 -81.57 -62.31
CA LEU A 32 18.13 -80.84 -61.67
C LEU A 32 18.45 -80.40 -60.24
N ILE A 33 19.16 -81.22 -59.46
CA ILE A 33 19.63 -80.84 -58.12
C ILE A 33 20.66 -79.70 -58.21
N LYS A 34 21.54 -79.71 -59.22
CA LYS A 34 22.50 -78.63 -59.44
C LYS A 34 21.84 -77.29 -59.82
N THR A 35 20.80 -77.29 -60.66
CA THR A 35 20.05 -76.06 -60.95
C THR A 35 19.34 -75.55 -59.71
N ALA A 36 18.59 -76.38 -58.99
CA ALA A 36 17.87 -75.96 -57.78
C ALA A 36 18.80 -75.44 -56.67
N PHE A 37 20.00 -76.02 -56.52
CA PHE A 37 21.01 -75.54 -55.57
C PHE A 37 21.64 -74.20 -56.01
N ASN A 38 21.87 -74.01 -57.32
CA ASN A 38 22.31 -72.72 -57.84
C ASN A 38 21.25 -71.64 -57.62
N ASP A 39 19.99 -71.90 -58.01
CA ASP A 39 18.89 -70.92 -57.94
C ASP A 39 18.62 -70.48 -56.49
N THR A 40 18.63 -71.42 -55.53
CA THR A 40 18.53 -71.11 -54.10
C THR A 40 19.76 -70.36 -53.57
N SER A 41 20.97 -70.66 -54.06
CA SER A 41 22.18 -69.89 -53.71
C SER A 41 22.20 -68.46 -54.28
N VAL A 42 21.56 -68.23 -55.43
CA VAL A 42 21.40 -66.90 -56.03
C VAL A 42 20.38 -66.11 -55.22
N SER A 43 19.18 -66.66 -55.00
CA SER A 43 18.13 -65.99 -54.21
C SER A 43 18.59 -65.67 -52.77
N HIS A 44 19.36 -66.54 -52.13
CA HIS A 44 19.93 -66.25 -50.81
C HIS A 44 21.00 -65.14 -50.85
N ARG A 45 21.82 -65.07 -51.92
CA ARG A 45 22.77 -63.95 -52.12
C ARG A 45 22.07 -62.63 -52.41
N GLU A 46 20.97 -62.64 -53.15
CA GLU A 46 20.14 -61.47 -53.43
C GLU A 46 19.48 -60.96 -52.14
N ALA A 47 18.92 -61.86 -51.32
CA ALA A 47 18.38 -61.52 -50.00
C ALA A 47 19.45 -60.90 -49.08
N LEU A 48 20.65 -61.51 -48.99
CA LEU A 48 21.77 -60.96 -48.21
C LEU A 48 22.32 -59.64 -48.78
N ALA A 49 22.18 -59.39 -50.08
CA ALA A 49 22.53 -58.11 -50.70
C ALA A 49 21.49 -57.02 -50.39
N GLN A 50 20.20 -57.39 -50.37
CA GLN A 50 19.11 -56.51 -49.98
C GLN A 50 19.17 -56.15 -48.48
N GLU A 51 19.40 -57.12 -47.60
CA GLU A 51 19.61 -56.90 -46.16
C GLU A 51 20.81 -55.98 -45.89
N ARG A 52 21.91 -56.15 -46.65
CA ARG A 52 23.05 -55.22 -46.58
C ARG A 52 22.70 -53.80 -47.05
N ALA A 53 21.96 -53.67 -48.15
CA ALA A 53 21.54 -52.36 -48.65
C ALA A 53 20.59 -51.66 -47.65
N GLU A 54 19.71 -52.40 -46.99
CA GLU A 54 18.84 -51.87 -45.93
C GLU A 54 19.66 -51.45 -44.70
N LEU A 55 20.60 -52.28 -44.24
CA LEU A 55 21.50 -51.94 -43.13
C LEU A 55 22.39 -50.72 -43.44
N ASP A 56 22.83 -50.55 -44.69
CA ASP A 56 23.59 -49.36 -45.11
C ASP A 56 22.68 -48.11 -45.19
N HIS A 57 21.42 -48.25 -45.61
CA HIS A 57 20.45 -47.15 -45.56
C HIS A 57 20.13 -46.73 -44.12
N GLN A 58 19.92 -47.70 -43.21
CA GLN A 58 19.72 -47.45 -41.78
C GLN A 58 20.94 -46.76 -41.14
N LYS A 59 22.18 -47.10 -41.54
CA LYS A 59 23.39 -46.38 -41.07
C LYS A 59 23.39 -44.92 -41.51
N VAL A 60 23.04 -44.63 -42.76
CA VAL A 60 22.96 -43.24 -43.28
C VAL A 60 21.89 -42.46 -42.52
N PHE A 61 20.71 -43.05 -42.29
CA PHE A 61 19.65 -42.44 -41.49
C PHE A 61 20.14 -42.11 -40.06
N TRP A 62 20.71 -43.08 -39.34
CA TRP A 62 21.22 -42.87 -37.97
C TRP A 62 22.42 -41.92 -37.89
N GLN A 63 23.19 -41.76 -38.96
CA GLN A 63 24.22 -40.73 -39.04
C GLN A 63 23.60 -39.35 -39.23
N GLN A 64 22.66 -39.19 -40.17
CA GLN A 64 21.97 -37.91 -40.41
C GLN A 64 21.18 -37.44 -39.18
N GLU A 65 20.57 -38.36 -38.43
CA GLU A 65 19.85 -38.05 -37.19
C GLU A 65 20.81 -37.60 -36.07
N ARG A 66 22.04 -38.15 -36.03
CA ARG A 66 23.09 -37.68 -35.11
C ARG A 66 23.59 -36.29 -35.50
N GLU A 67 23.82 -36.04 -36.78
CA GLU A 67 24.23 -34.73 -37.28
C GLU A 67 23.16 -33.66 -36.96
N ARG A 68 21.87 -33.99 -37.10
CA ARG A 68 20.76 -33.13 -36.65
C ARG A 68 20.80 -32.86 -35.14
N ALA A 69 20.96 -33.90 -34.31
CA ALA A 69 21.02 -33.74 -32.86
C ALA A 69 22.24 -32.93 -32.37
N GLU A 70 23.36 -33.00 -33.10
CA GLU A 70 24.53 -32.13 -32.85
C GLU A 70 24.28 -30.68 -33.24
N ASP A 71 23.60 -30.41 -34.36
CA ASP A 71 23.25 -29.05 -34.78
C ASP A 71 22.15 -28.43 -33.90
N GLU A 72 21.18 -29.22 -33.43
CA GLU A 72 20.22 -28.79 -32.41
C GLU A 72 20.93 -28.43 -31.10
N ARG A 73 21.92 -29.21 -30.66
CA ARG A 73 22.74 -28.85 -29.49
C ARG A 73 23.46 -27.51 -29.68
N LYS A 74 24.12 -27.31 -30.83
CA LYS A 74 24.82 -26.05 -31.15
C LYS A 74 23.85 -24.86 -31.15
N ALA A 75 22.60 -25.05 -31.59
CA ALA A 75 21.57 -24.03 -31.54
C ALA A 75 21.14 -23.70 -30.09
N TRP A 76 21.01 -24.71 -29.22
CA TRP A 76 20.74 -24.48 -27.78
C TRP A 76 21.90 -23.77 -27.07
N GLU A 77 23.15 -24.18 -27.32
CA GLU A 77 24.36 -23.52 -26.79
C GLU A 77 24.44 -22.05 -27.21
N MET A 78 24.05 -21.73 -28.46
CA MET A 78 23.98 -20.35 -28.96
C MET A 78 22.89 -19.52 -28.25
N ILE A 79 21.71 -20.10 -27.99
CA ILE A 79 20.61 -19.44 -27.29
C ILE A 79 20.98 -19.20 -25.81
N GLU A 80 21.62 -20.16 -25.15
CA GLU A 80 22.07 -20.02 -23.76
C GLU A 80 23.12 -18.91 -23.62
N LEU A 81 24.10 -18.86 -24.52
CA LEU A 81 25.13 -17.82 -24.56
C LEU A 81 24.53 -16.42 -24.86
N GLN A 82 23.50 -16.32 -25.70
CA GLN A 82 22.76 -15.06 -25.87
C GLN A 82 22.04 -14.66 -24.56
N LEU A 83 21.39 -15.60 -23.87
CA LEU A 83 20.71 -15.35 -22.59
C LEU A 83 21.69 -14.99 -21.47
N GLU A 84 22.93 -15.48 -21.49
CA GLU A 84 24.01 -14.99 -20.61
C GLU A 84 24.42 -13.56 -20.94
N HIS A 85 24.59 -13.21 -22.22
CA HIS A 85 24.91 -11.84 -22.62
C HIS A 85 23.79 -10.84 -22.26
N GLU A 86 22.52 -11.22 -22.43
CA GLU A 86 21.37 -10.41 -22.01
C GLU A 86 21.28 -10.25 -20.48
N ARG A 87 21.54 -11.31 -19.71
CA ARG A 87 21.65 -11.24 -18.24
C ARG A 87 22.78 -10.29 -17.80
N ALA A 88 23.95 -10.42 -18.41
CA ALA A 88 25.11 -9.56 -18.12
C ALA A 88 24.88 -8.09 -18.51
N ALA A 89 24.07 -7.82 -19.54
CA ALA A 89 23.65 -6.46 -19.88
C ALA A 89 22.71 -5.86 -18.82
N GLN A 90 21.68 -6.60 -18.40
CA GLN A 90 20.75 -6.18 -17.34
C GLN A 90 21.45 -5.98 -15.99
N GLU A 91 22.51 -6.73 -15.69
CA GLU A 91 23.29 -6.55 -14.47
C GLU A 91 24.10 -5.24 -14.48
N ARG A 92 24.59 -4.79 -15.65
CA ARG A 92 25.24 -3.48 -15.82
C ARG A 92 24.23 -2.35 -15.66
N GLU A 93 23.07 -2.44 -16.31
CA GLU A 93 21.99 -1.45 -16.21
C GLU A 93 21.52 -1.27 -14.75
N ARG A 94 21.40 -2.37 -13.99
CA ARG A 94 21.14 -2.31 -12.53
C ARG A 94 22.24 -1.56 -11.78
N LYS A 95 23.51 -1.91 -12.01
CA LYS A 95 24.65 -1.25 -11.34
C LYS A 95 24.77 0.24 -11.67
N GLU A 96 24.42 0.65 -12.89
CA GLU A 96 24.35 2.06 -13.30
C GLU A 96 23.19 2.79 -12.60
N LEU A 97 22.03 2.15 -12.44
CA LEU A 97 20.90 2.69 -11.67
C LEU A 97 21.21 2.79 -10.17
N ASP A 98 21.85 1.77 -9.58
CA ASP A 98 22.26 1.76 -8.17
C ASP A 98 23.27 2.90 -7.89
N GLN A 99 24.28 3.07 -8.76
CA GLN A 99 25.22 4.20 -8.68
C GLN A 99 24.54 5.57 -8.86
N GLY A 100 23.55 5.66 -9.75
CA GLY A 100 22.73 6.86 -9.92
C GLY A 100 21.92 7.20 -8.67
N TYR A 101 21.39 6.19 -7.99
CA TYR A 101 20.67 6.34 -6.72
C TYR A 101 21.60 6.78 -5.58
N GLU A 102 22.78 6.17 -5.45
CA GLU A 102 23.80 6.58 -4.47
C GLU A 102 24.23 8.03 -4.68
N MET A 103 24.44 8.46 -5.93
CA MET A 103 24.80 9.84 -6.27
C MET A 103 23.69 10.85 -5.90
N LEU A 104 22.43 10.51 -6.17
CA LEU A 104 21.28 11.35 -5.78
C LEU A 104 21.08 11.37 -4.26
N HIS A 105 21.36 10.27 -3.57
CA HIS A 105 21.35 10.21 -2.10
C HIS A 105 22.44 11.10 -1.50
N HIS A 106 23.66 11.10 -2.07
CA HIS A 106 24.74 11.98 -1.65
C HIS A 106 24.36 13.46 -1.80
N GLN A 107 23.86 13.85 -2.98
CA GLN A 107 23.39 15.23 -3.25
C GLN A 107 22.26 15.68 -2.31
N ARG A 108 21.37 14.77 -1.92
CA ARG A 108 20.33 15.04 -0.89
C ARG A 108 20.98 15.36 0.46
N VAL A 109 21.92 14.53 0.93
CA VAL A 109 22.60 14.73 2.21
C VAL A 109 23.44 16.02 2.21
N GLU A 110 24.09 16.35 1.11
CA GLU A 110 24.79 17.63 0.93
C GLU A 110 23.82 18.83 1.02
N TRP A 111 22.67 18.76 0.35
CA TRP A 111 21.65 19.82 0.42
C TRP A 111 21.01 19.94 1.81
N GLU A 112 20.71 18.83 2.47
CA GLU A 112 20.14 18.82 3.82
C GLU A 112 21.15 19.34 4.86
N THR A 113 22.44 19.03 4.71
CA THR A 113 23.49 19.60 5.57
C THR A 113 23.74 21.08 5.29
N GLU A 114 23.80 21.53 4.03
CA GLU A 114 23.89 22.96 3.70
C GLU A 114 22.72 23.74 4.33
N LYS A 115 21.48 23.27 4.11
CA LYS A 115 20.26 23.83 4.69
C LYS A 115 20.34 23.93 6.22
N ASN A 116 20.81 22.88 6.90
CA ASN A 116 20.92 22.87 8.36
C ASN A 116 22.02 23.84 8.87
N THR A 117 23.18 23.92 8.20
CA THR A 117 24.21 24.91 8.57
C THR A 117 23.72 26.35 8.38
N ARG A 118 22.89 26.60 7.36
CA ARG A 118 22.25 27.90 7.15
C ARG A 118 21.23 28.22 8.24
N LEU A 119 20.41 27.26 8.66
CA LEU A 119 19.44 27.46 9.75
C LEU A 119 20.13 27.77 11.08
N GLU A 120 21.23 27.09 11.42
CA GLU A 120 22.04 27.41 12.61
C GLU A 120 22.74 28.78 12.49
N GLN A 121 23.18 29.19 11.30
CA GLN A 121 23.67 30.56 11.08
C GLN A 121 22.55 31.61 11.30
N GLU A 122 21.36 31.40 10.74
CA GLU A 122 20.24 32.33 10.89
C GLU A 122 19.81 32.41 12.38
N LYS A 123 19.69 31.27 13.08
CA LYS A 123 19.46 31.16 14.53
C LYS A 123 20.51 31.91 15.35
N ALA A 124 21.80 31.68 15.11
CA ALA A 124 22.88 32.38 15.80
C ALA A 124 22.90 33.91 15.54
N THR A 125 22.29 34.40 14.45
CA THR A 125 22.06 35.86 14.28
C THR A 125 20.81 36.38 14.98
N LEU A 126 19.84 35.52 15.31
CA LEU A 126 18.67 35.88 16.11
C LEU A 126 19.02 35.90 17.60
N GLU A 127 19.78 34.91 18.08
CA GLU A 127 20.30 34.85 19.45
C GLU A 127 21.08 36.13 19.81
N ARG A 128 22.06 36.53 18.99
CA ARG A 128 22.81 37.80 19.20
C ARG A 128 21.95 39.06 19.16
N LYS A 129 20.85 39.07 18.41
CA LYS A 129 19.89 40.20 18.42
C LYS A 129 19.07 40.20 19.70
N TRP A 130 18.67 39.03 20.20
CA TRP A 130 17.96 38.88 21.45
C TRP A 130 18.84 39.25 22.65
N GLU A 131 20.09 38.77 22.71
CA GLU A 131 21.09 39.17 23.71
C GLU A 131 21.28 40.70 23.74
N LYS A 132 21.37 41.34 22.56
CA LYS A 132 21.47 42.79 22.43
C LYS A 132 20.22 43.50 22.98
N LEU A 133 19.02 43.04 22.63
CA LEU A 133 17.76 43.63 23.12
C LEU A 133 17.59 43.43 24.63
N MET A 134 17.97 42.28 25.16
CA MET A 134 18.00 42.03 26.62
C MET A 134 19.00 42.93 27.33
N SER A 135 20.18 43.17 26.73
CA SER A 135 21.18 44.11 27.27
C SER A 135 20.67 45.57 27.25
N GLU A 136 20.02 45.98 26.17
CA GLU A 136 19.40 47.32 26.04
C GLU A 136 18.26 47.50 27.04
N ARG A 137 17.45 46.46 27.29
CA ARG A 137 16.42 46.44 28.33
C ARG A 137 17.02 46.60 29.73
N LEU A 138 18.02 45.78 30.09
CA LEU A 138 18.64 45.84 31.42
C LEU A 138 19.33 47.19 31.68
N ALA A 139 19.95 47.79 30.66
CA ALA A 139 20.50 49.14 30.74
C ALA A 139 19.40 50.20 31.02
N TRP A 140 18.23 50.08 30.40
CA TRP A 140 17.10 50.98 30.63
C TRP A 140 16.46 50.78 32.02
N GLU A 141 16.32 49.54 32.49
CA GLU A 141 15.83 49.24 33.85
C GLU A 141 16.78 49.83 34.93
N LEU A 142 18.10 49.77 34.71
CA LEU A 142 19.09 50.45 35.54
C LEU A 142 18.96 51.98 35.48
N GLU A 143 18.79 52.57 34.29
CA GLU A 143 18.60 54.02 34.10
C GLU A 143 17.35 54.54 34.85
N CYS A 144 16.24 53.79 34.82
CA CYS A 144 15.04 54.08 35.60
C CYS A 144 15.31 53.96 37.11
N SER A 145 15.94 52.87 37.53
CA SER A 145 16.26 52.63 38.94
C SER A 145 17.23 53.69 39.52
N GLU A 146 18.12 54.28 38.72
CA GLU A 146 18.96 55.40 39.16
C GLU A 146 18.17 56.72 39.29
N LYS A 147 17.24 56.99 38.36
CA LYS A 147 16.34 58.16 38.42
C LYS A 147 15.41 58.11 39.63
N ASP A 148 14.86 56.94 39.97
CA ASP A 148 14.05 56.79 41.19
C ASP A 148 14.88 57.09 42.44
N ARG A 149 16.11 56.57 42.52
CA ARG A 149 17.06 56.91 43.61
C ARG A 149 17.42 58.40 43.62
N GLU A 150 17.43 59.09 42.47
CA GLU A 150 17.65 60.55 42.41
C GLU A 150 16.42 61.32 42.90
N ALA A 151 15.22 60.94 42.47
CA ALA A 151 13.97 61.51 42.95
C ALA A 151 13.82 61.35 44.47
N ASP A 152 14.19 60.20 45.05
CA ASP A 152 14.22 60.02 46.51
C ASP A 152 15.30 60.86 47.21
N ARG A 153 16.50 61.00 46.61
CA ARG A 153 17.51 61.96 47.09
C ARG A 153 16.99 63.40 47.07
N GLU A 154 16.18 63.78 46.08
CA GLU A 154 15.57 65.11 45.98
C GLU A 154 14.41 65.33 46.97
N ARG A 155 13.49 64.36 47.10
CA ARG A 155 12.44 64.33 48.13
C ARG A 155 13.03 64.49 49.53
N GLU A 156 14.16 63.84 49.80
CA GLU A 156 14.84 63.90 51.09
C GLU A 156 15.56 65.24 51.35
N ARG A 157 16.09 65.90 50.30
CA ARG A 157 16.56 67.30 50.39
C ARG A 157 15.40 68.23 50.73
N ALA A 158 14.26 68.09 50.04
CA ALA A 158 13.06 68.90 50.25
C ALA A 158 12.47 68.73 51.66
N ARG A 159 12.44 67.50 52.20
CA ARG A 159 12.08 67.23 53.60
C ARG A 159 12.97 67.99 54.58
N LYS A 160 14.30 67.90 54.42
CA LYS A 160 15.27 68.57 55.30
C LYS A 160 15.20 70.10 55.21
N GLN A 161 14.92 70.66 54.04
CA GLN A 161 14.65 72.09 53.90
C GLN A 161 13.37 72.48 54.65
N LYS A 162 12.27 71.75 54.46
CA LYS A 162 11.01 72.01 55.17
C LYS A 162 11.18 71.89 56.69
N GLU A 163 11.96 70.91 57.16
CA GLU A 163 12.25 70.77 58.59
C GLU A 163 13.00 71.97 59.16
N MET A 164 13.96 72.56 58.42
CA MET A 164 14.57 73.84 58.84
C MET A 164 13.58 75.00 58.85
N GLU A 165 12.71 75.10 57.85
CA GLU A 165 11.66 76.15 57.81
C GLU A 165 10.68 76.01 58.99
N ASP A 166 10.24 74.79 59.31
CA ASP A 166 9.29 74.55 60.41
C ASP A 166 9.97 74.67 61.79
N ARG A 167 11.27 74.33 61.93
CA ARG A 167 12.07 74.67 63.14
C ARG A 167 12.19 76.18 63.34
N ASN A 168 12.39 76.95 62.26
CA ASN A 168 12.43 78.42 62.35
C ASN A 168 11.04 79.00 62.71
N ARG A 169 9.94 78.39 62.26
CA ARG A 169 8.56 78.80 62.63
C ARG A 169 8.18 78.47 64.08
N THR A 170 8.74 77.41 64.68
CA THR A 170 8.40 77.00 66.06
C THR A 170 9.12 77.78 67.16
N GLY A 171 10.06 78.68 66.80
CA GLY A 171 10.70 79.60 67.75
C GLY A 171 9.75 80.65 68.37
N GLU A 172 8.63 80.96 67.73
CA GLU A 172 7.69 82.01 68.17
C GLU A 172 6.28 81.47 68.49
N ARG A 173 6.14 80.72 69.59
CA ARG A 173 4.84 80.62 70.30
C ARG A 173 4.99 80.19 71.77
N GLY A 174 4.81 81.16 72.68
CA GLY A 174 4.89 80.97 74.13
C GLY A 174 3.65 80.30 74.76
N ASP A 175 3.68 80.22 76.10
CA ASP A 175 2.81 79.39 76.94
C ASP A 175 1.29 79.62 76.82
N ALA A 176 0.59 78.61 76.29
CA ALA A 176 -0.87 78.42 76.48
C ALA A 176 -1.30 76.93 76.31
N GLY A 177 -0.36 75.98 76.50
CA GLY A 177 -0.46 74.64 75.93
C GLY A 177 -0.51 73.43 76.87
N VAL A 178 -0.14 73.57 78.15
CA VAL A 178 0.16 72.41 79.02
C VAL A 178 -1.05 71.49 79.22
N GLN A 179 -2.22 72.02 79.57
CA GLN A 179 -3.40 71.19 79.84
C GLN A 179 -3.89 70.43 78.60
N ARG A 180 -3.98 71.11 77.44
CA ARG A 180 -4.36 70.47 76.18
C ARG A 180 -3.33 69.45 75.69
N ARG A 181 -2.05 69.58 76.07
CA ARG A 181 -1.04 68.54 75.83
C ARG A 181 -1.24 67.32 76.72
N LEU A 182 -1.62 67.49 78.00
CA LEU A 182 -1.98 66.37 78.88
C LEU A 182 -3.19 65.60 78.35
N ASP A 183 -4.26 66.29 77.98
CA ASP A 183 -5.46 65.66 77.43
C ASP A 183 -5.15 64.94 76.09
N ALA A 184 -4.33 65.55 75.22
CA ALA A 184 -3.87 64.93 73.98
C ALA A 184 -3.01 63.67 74.23
N ILE A 185 -2.04 63.73 75.15
CA ILE A 185 -1.20 62.57 75.53
C ILE A 185 -2.06 61.45 76.12
N CYS A 186 -3.08 61.77 76.93
CA CYS A 186 -4.02 60.79 77.47
C CYS A 186 -5.01 60.24 76.42
N GLN A 187 -5.14 60.86 75.25
CA GLN A 187 -5.88 60.33 74.10
C GLN A 187 -4.95 59.48 73.21
N GLU A 188 -3.78 60.01 72.87
CA GLU A 188 -2.73 59.35 72.10
C GLU A 188 -2.24 58.05 72.76
N ALA A 189 -2.11 58.01 74.08
CA ALA A 189 -1.80 56.77 74.82
C ALA A 189 -2.90 55.70 74.69
N ARG A 190 -4.18 56.09 74.58
CA ARG A 190 -5.29 55.14 74.34
C ARG A 190 -5.29 54.66 72.89
N ASP A 191 -5.06 55.56 71.93
CA ASP A 191 -4.96 55.20 70.51
C ASP A 191 -3.73 54.31 70.23
N LEU A 192 -2.62 54.53 70.95
CA LEU A 192 -1.45 53.65 70.93
C LEU A 192 -1.72 52.29 71.58
N MET A 193 -2.52 52.20 72.65
CA MET A 193 -2.96 50.91 73.21
C MET A 193 -3.91 50.14 72.26
N VAL A 194 -4.73 50.84 71.47
CA VAL A 194 -5.54 50.20 70.41
C VAL A 194 -4.64 49.73 69.27
N LYS A 195 -3.72 50.58 68.78
CA LYS A 195 -2.76 50.23 67.73
C LYS A 195 -1.81 49.11 68.13
N ALA A 196 -1.40 49.02 69.41
CA ALA A 196 -0.62 47.89 69.92
C ALA A 196 -1.39 46.58 69.76
N LYS A 197 -2.68 46.53 70.16
CA LYS A 197 -3.53 45.36 69.95
C LYS A 197 -3.79 45.04 68.49
N GLU A 198 -3.90 46.05 67.63
CA GLU A 198 -3.96 45.83 66.17
C GLU A 198 -2.65 45.27 65.62
N VAL A 199 -1.48 45.65 66.17
CA VAL A 199 -0.18 45.08 65.79
C VAL A 199 -0.06 43.64 66.29
N ASP A 200 -0.40 43.36 67.55
CA ASP A 200 -0.45 42.01 68.10
C ASP A 200 -1.37 41.10 67.27
N GLN A 201 -2.56 41.58 66.89
CA GLN A 201 -3.49 40.83 66.04
C GLN A 201 -3.00 40.70 64.59
N ARG A 202 -2.43 41.75 63.98
CA ARG A 202 -1.83 41.65 62.64
C ARG A 202 -0.62 40.71 62.62
N GLN A 203 0.11 40.61 63.73
CA GLN A 203 1.22 39.68 63.86
C GLN A 203 0.72 38.24 64.04
N LEU A 204 -0.34 38.01 64.84
CA LEU A 204 -1.02 36.71 64.90
C LEU A 204 -1.58 36.29 63.52
N GLU A 205 -2.19 37.22 62.77
CA GLU A 205 -2.64 36.99 61.40
C GLU A 205 -1.47 36.75 60.43
N ALA A 206 -0.30 37.37 60.64
CA ALA A 206 0.89 37.15 59.83
C ALA A 206 1.54 35.80 60.12
N GLU A 207 1.64 35.40 61.39
CA GLU A 207 2.11 34.08 61.84
C GLU A 207 1.18 32.98 61.34
N GLN A 208 -0.15 33.19 61.37
CA GLN A 208 -1.11 32.24 60.81
C GLN A 208 -1.03 32.17 59.27
N ARG A 209 -0.89 33.31 58.58
CA ARG A 209 -0.60 33.31 57.12
C ARG A 209 0.74 32.65 56.79
N HIS A 210 1.72 32.69 57.68
CA HIS A 210 3.00 32.00 57.48
C HIS A 210 2.82 30.49 57.65
N ALA A 211 2.09 30.03 58.68
CA ALA A 211 1.75 28.62 58.84
C ALA A 211 0.91 28.06 57.68
N ASP A 212 -0.06 28.83 57.18
CA ASP A 212 -0.83 28.50 55.98
C ASP A 212 0.09 28.47 54.73
N ALA A 213 1.02 29.44 54.60
CA ALA A 213 1.98 29.47 53.49
C ALA A 213 2.94 28.29 53.52
N ASP A 214 3.50 27.94 54.67
CA ASP A 214 4.41 26.82 54.88
C ASP A 214 3.68 25.48 54.59
N PHE A 215 2.43 25.33 55.04
CA PHE A 215 1.58 24.20 54.67
C PHE A 215 1.31 24.14 53.15
N THR A 216 1.08 25.28 52.48
CA THR A 216 0.97 25.28 51.01
C THR A 216 2.29 25.02 50.30
N GLN A 217 3.46 25.37 50.88
CA GLN A 217 4.76 24.99 50.33
C GLN A 217 5.01 23.48 50.47
N GLU A 218 4.67 22.88 51.62
CA GLU A 218 4.76 21.42 51.81
C GLU A 218 3.83 20.69 50.83
N LEU A 219 2.58 21.16 50.69
CA LEU A 219 1.63 20.62 49.71
C LEU A 219 2.12 20.79 48.26
N LEU A 220 2.70 21.95 47.91
CA LEU A 220 3.26 22.20 46.58
C LEU A 220 4.54 21.39 46.33
N ALA A 221 5.35 21.10 47.36
CA ALA A 221 6.51 20.22 47.25
C ALA A 221 6.08 18.77 46.97
N VAL A 222 5.06 18.27 47.67
CA VAL A 222 4.46 16.96 47.40
C VAL A 222 3.86 16.90 45.98
N ILE A 223 3.15 17.95 45.55
CA ILE A 223 2.62 18.05 44.18
C ILE A 223 3.75 18.15 43.14
N ALA A 224 4.87 18.81 43.45
CA ALA A 224 6.03 18.91 42.56
C ALA A 224 6.81 17.59 42.45
N GLU A 225 6.94 16.82 43.54
CA GLU A 225 7.52 15.47 43.53
C GLU A 225 6.64 14.51 42.72
N GLU A 226 5.32 14.59 42.88
CA GLU A 226 4.36 13.80 42.11
C GLU A 226 4.35 14.22 40.64
N ALA A 227 4.44 15.52 40.34
CA ALA A 227 4.58 16.02 38.98
C ALA A 227 5.91 15.58 38.35
N GLY A 228 7.02 15.58 39.10
CA GLY A 228 8.33 15.10 38.65
C GLY A 228 8.31 13.62 38.25
N ARG A 229 7.69 12.75 39.08
CA ARG A 229 7.48 11.33 38.73
C ARG A 229 6.63 11.13 37.48
N ASN A 230 5.62 11.98 37.26
CA ASN A 230 4.82 11.96 36.04
C ASN A 230 5.57 12.56 34.83
N LEU A 231 6.49 13.50 35.06
CA LEU A 231 7.35 14.07 34.02
C LEU A 231 8.38 13.06 33.54
N GLU A 232 9.06 12.36 34.45
CA GLU A 232 10.03 11.30 34.11
C GLU A 232 9.38 10.15 33.31
N ALA A 233 8.13 9.81 33.64
CA ALA A 233 7.33 8.84 32.87
C ALA A 233 6.85 9.37 31.50
N LEU A 234 6.73 10.69 31.32
CA LEU A 234 6.44 11.34 30.04
C LEU A 234 7.70 11.53 29.21
N GLU A 235 8.83 11.93 29.79
CA GLU A 235 10.14 12.02 29.14
C GLU A 235 10.58 10.64 28.62
N MET A 236 10.22 9.53 29.28
CA MET A 236 10.43 8.18 28.75
C MET A 236 9.57 7.84 27.52
N LEU A 237 8.47 8.55 27.28
CA LEU A 237 7.61 8.40 26.09
C LEU A 237 7.99 9.40 25.00
N ASP A 238 8.23 10.67 25.37
CA ASP A 238 8.72 11.71 24.48
C ASP A 238 10.10 11.34 23.92
N ALA A 239 11.01 10.72 24.69
CA ALA A 239 12.28 10.19 24.18
C ALA A 239 12.11 9.02 23.18
N MET A 240 10.92 8.43 23.05
CA MET A 240 10.57 7.48 21.99
C MET A 240 9.85 8.14 20.80
N GLU A 241 9.40 9.40 20.92
CA GLU A 241 8.57 10.10 19.91
C GLU A 241 9.31 11.31 19.27
N GLU A 242 10.17 12.03 20.02
CA GLU A 242 11.08 13.09 19.54
C GLU A 242 12.04 12.62 18.43
N ALA A 243 12.26 11.31 18.31
CA ALA A 243 13.09 10.73 17.26
C ALA A 243 12.60 11.01 15.82
N ASN A 244 11.39 11.54 15.62
CA ASN A 244 10.88 11.78 14.25
C ASN A 244 9.81 12.89 14.05
N CYS A 245 9.68 13.92 14.90
CA CYS A 245 8.75 15.03 14.63
C CYS A 245 9.19 16.44 15.12
N PRO A 246 9.47 17.40 14.21
CA PRO A 246 9.76 18.79 14.58
C PRO A 246 8.49 19.66 14.78
N ALA A 247 7.37 19.06 15.20
CA ALA A 247 6.07 19.74 15.31
C ALA A 247 5.88 20.43 16.67
N ASP A 248 6.20 19.73 17.76
CA ASP A 248 5.77 20.10 19.11
C ASP A 248 6.52 21.28 19.72
N SER A 249 7.75 21.54 19.26
CA SER A 249 8.51 22.76 19.58
C SER A 249 7.70 24.04 19.26
N ILE A 250 6.94 24.05 18.15
CA ILE A 250 6.11 25.19 17.75
C ILE A 250 4.88 25.33 18.67
N PHE A 251 4.29 24.21 19.09
CA PHE A 251 3.13 24.20 19.99
C PHE A 251 3.47 24.72 21.38
N TRP A 252 4.64 24.36 21.91
CA TRP A 252 5.13 24.89 23.19
C TRP A 252 5.47 26.37 23.12
N GLU A 253 6.10 26.85 22.04
CA GLU A 253 6.42 28.27 21.88
C GLU A 253 5.14 29.12 21.73
N GLN A 254 4.10 28.62 21.03
CA GLN A 254 2.79 29.28 20.98
C GLN A 254 2.12 29.36 22.37
N LYS A 255 2.13 28.26 23.16
CA LYS A 255 1.63 28.28 24.55
C LYS A 255 2.36 29.31 25.41
N ARG A 256 3.69 29.37 25.31
CA ARG A 256 4.54 30.31 26.06
C ARG A 256 4.20 31.77 25.73
N ILE A 257 3.97 32.10 24.45
CA ILE A 257 3.54 33.44 24.03
C ILE A 257 2.16 33.79 24.60
N VAL A 258 1.19 32.87 24.57
CA VAL A 258 -0.15 33.09 25.15
C VAL A 258 -0.08 33.30 26.67
N TRP A 259 0.79 32.56 27.37
CA TRP A 259 0.98 32.70 28.82
C TRP A 259 1.61 34.05 29.21
N GLU A 260 2.66 34.50 28.52
CA GLU A 260 3.24 35.84 28.75
C GLU A 260 2.23 36.97 28.45
N LEU A 261 1.37 36.83 27.42
CA LEU A 261 0.32 37.82 27.16
C LEU A 261 -0.72 37.89 28.31
N GLN A 262 -1.17 36.75 28.83
CA GLN A 262 -2.09 36.71 29.99
C GLN A 262 -1.46 37.22 31.28
N ARG A 263 -0.14 37.06 31.43
CA ARG A 263 0.64 37.63 32.54
C ARG A 263 0.68 39.16 32.45
N LEU A 264 1.06 39.70 31.30
CA LEU A 264 1.12 41.16 31.07
C LEU A 264 -0.25 41.83 31.20
N GLU A 265 -1.33 41.14 30.83
CA GLU A 265 -2.71 41.63 31.03
C GLU A 265 -3.06 41.77 32.53
N LYS A 266 -2.65 40.80 33.37
CA LYS A 266 -2.81 40.87 34.83
C LYS A 266 -1.93 41.93 35.48
N ASP A 267 -0.66 42.03 35.09
CA ASP A 267 0.26 43.05 35.60
C ASP A 267 -0.28 44.46 35.27
N GLY A 268 -0.79 44.65 34.05
CA GLY A 268 -1.49 45.87 33.62
C GLY A 268 -2.88 46.07 34.25
N GLU A 269 -3.49 45.07 34.88
CA GLU A 269 -4.69 45.23 35.71
C GLU A 269 -4.35 45.69 37.13
N ALA A 270 -3.29 45.14 37.72
CA ALA A 270 -2.76 45.57 39.01
C ALA A 270 -2.29 47.04 38.96
N ASP A 271 -1.69 47.49 37.85
CA ASP A 271 -1.35 48.91 37.68
C ASP A 271 -2.57 49.81 37.47
N ARG A 272 -3.61 49.34 36.75
CA ARG A 272 -4.92 50.03 36.71
C ARG A 272 -5.61 50.07 38.08
N GLU A 273 -5.31 49.14 38.98
CA GLU A 273 -5.80 49.15 40.37
C GLU A 273 -5.01 50.13 41.25
N ARG A 274 -3.68 50.15 41.13
CA ARG A 274 -2.81 51.15 41.77
C ARG A 274 -3.17 52.57 41.33
N GLU A 275 -3.47 52.78 40.05
CA GLU A 275 -3.92 54.09 39.53
C GLU A 275 -5.31 54.48 40.07
N ARG A 276 -6.22 53.52 40.26
CA ARG A 276 -7.54 53.76 40.89
C ARG A 276 -7.40 54.16 42.37
N ALA A 277 -6.59 53.44 43.14
CA ALA A 277 -6.32 53.77 44.55
C ALA A 277 -5.65 55.15 44.68
N TRP A 278 -4.65 55.44 43.85
CA TRP A 278 -3.96 56.74 43.85
C TRP A 278 -4.88 57.91 43.46
N LYS A 279 -5.86 57.68 42.58
CA LYS A 279 -6.90 58.68 42.25
C LYS A 279 -7.90 58.93 43.38
N GLN A 280 -7.98 58.07 44.41
CA GLN A 280 -8.70 58.38 45.64
C GLN A 280 -7.85 59.28 46.54
N ASP A 281 -6.57 58.96 46.77
CA ASP A 281 -5.61 59.81 47.50
C ASP A 281 -5.53 61.25 46.92
N GLU A 282 -5.51 61.42 45.59
CA GLU A 282 -5.48 62.76 44.97
C GLU A 282 -6.76 63.61 45.23
N THR A 283 -7.85 63.02 45.75
CA THR A 283 -9.03 63.81 46.14
C THR A 283 -8.95 64.42 47.54
N GLU A 284 -7.99 64.00 48.39
CA GLU A 284 -7.82 64.55 49.73
C GLU A 284 -6.72 65.63 49.83
N ASP A 285 -5.67 65.57 48.99
CA ASP A 285 -4.51 66.50 49.01
C ASP A 285 -4.57 67.57 47.89
N GLY A 286 -5.73 68.24 47.79
CA GLY A 286 -6.14 69.07 46.65
C GLY A 286 -5.42 70.41 46.43
N ASN A 287 -4.09 70.49 46.62
CA ASN A 287 -3.33 71.73 46.44
C ASN A 287 -1.92 71.56 45.81
N ARG A 288 -1.69 70.47 45.05
CA ARG A 288 -0.47 70.29 44.24
C ARG A 288 -0.58 71.03 42.91
N THR A 289 0.51 71.61 42.44
CA THR A 289 0.50 72.61 41.34
C THR A 289 0.22 72.02 39.95
N VAL A 290 -0.52 72.75 39.12
CA VAL A 290 -0.95 72.31 37.78
C VAL A 290 0.23 71.98 36.84
N ASP A 291 1.40 72.61 37.03
CA ASP A 291 2.62 72.32 36.26
C ASP A 291 3.20 70.92 36.51
N GLU A 292 3.09 70.38 37.72
CA GLU A 292 3.47 68.99 38.02
C GLU A 292 2.65 68.01 37.18
N ARG A 293 1.33 68.23 37.14
CA ARG A 293 0.39 67.45 36.35
C ARG A 293 0.69 67.55 34.85
N LEU A 294 0.90 68.76 34.33
CA LEU A 294 1.29 68.99 32.93
C LEU A 294 2.68 68.45 32.56
N LYS A 295 3.56 68.16 33.54
CA LYS A 295 4.80 67.41 33.31
C LYS A 295 4.54 65.90 33.24
N ARG A 296 3.78 65.33 34.20
CA ARG A 296 3.43 63.90 34.22
C ARG A 296 2.61 63.50 32.99
N GLU A 297 1.61 64.29 32.60
CA GLU A 297 0.79 64.06 31.39
C GLU A 297 1.65 64.07 30.11
N ARG A 298 2.69 64.93 30.03
CA ARG A 298 3.66 64.91 28.92
C ARG A 298 4.61 63.71 28.96
N GLY A 299 4.98 63.22 30.14
CA GLY A 299 5.73 61.98 30.32
C GLY A 299 4.94 60.77 29.82
N ASN A 300 3.72 60.60 30.32
CA ASN A 300 2.83 59.50 29.91
C ASN A 300 2.54 59.53 28.40
N ALA A 301 2.37 60.71 27.80
CA ALA A 301 2.17 60.85 26.35
C ALA A 301 3.39 60.46 25.49
N GLU A 302 4.61 60.44 26.04
CA GLU A 302 5.82 59.92 25.38
C GLU A 302 6.00 58.41 25.64
N VAL A 303 5.68 57.93 26.84
CA VAL A 303 5.64 56.48 27.14
C VAL A 303 4.61 55.77 26.24
N GLN A 304 3.41 56.33 26.09
CA GLN A 304 2.38 55.78 25.21
C GLN A 304 2.87 55.70 23.75
N ARG A 305 3.49 56.77 23.23
CA ARG A 305 4.10 56.78 21.88
C ARG A 305 5.14 55.67 21.68
N ARG A 306 5.90 55.32 22.72
CA ARG A 306 6.87 54.20 22.68
C ARG A 306 6.18 52.85 22.71
N LEU A 307 5.14 52.68 23.54
CA LEU A 307 4.31 51.47 23.56
C LEU A 307 3.61 51.25 22.23
N ASP A 308 2.94 52.27 21.68
CA ASP A 308 2.27 52.22 20.38
C ASP A 308 3.23 51.79 19.26
N LYS A 309 4.46 52.33 19.27
CA LYS A 309 5.52 51.95 18.33
C LYS A 309 5.95 50.49 18.51
N ILE A 310 6.17 50.02 19.74
CA ILE A 310 6.54 48.63 20.04
C ILE A 310 5.42 47.68 19.59
N CYS A 311 4.15 48.03 19.85
CA CYS A 311 2.98 47.29 19.37
C CYS A 311 2.91 47.27 17.84
N GLN A 312 3.26 48.37 17.15
CA GLN A 312 3.32 48.41 15.69
C GLN A 312 4.44 47.51 15.14
N GLU A 313 5.63 47.54 15.75
CA GLU A 313 6.76 46.68 15.36
C GLU A 313 6.47 45.20 15.61
N ALA A 314 5.83 44.85 16.74
CA ALA A 314 5.37 43.50 17.05
C ALA A 314 4.32 43.00 16.03
N ASN A 315 3.32 43.81 15.69
CA ASN A 315 2.34 43.47 14.66
C ASN A 315 3.00 43.25 13.28
N ASN A 316 3.98 44.08 12.91
CA ASN A 316 4.75 43.90 11.68
C ASN A 316 5.57 42.59 11.67
N LEU A 317 6.04 42.12 12.82
CA LEU A 317 6.70 40.80 12.94
C LEU A 317 5.69 39.65 12.84
N ILE A 318 4.52 39.77 13.46
CA ILE A 318 3.43 38.77 13.37
C ILE A 318 2.95 38.61 11.91
N VAL A 319 2.83 39.69 11.16
CA VAL A 319 2.47 39.64 9.73
C VAL A 319 3.57 38.93 8.92
N LYS A 320 4.85 39.21 9.18
CA LYS A 320 5.97 38.53 8.51
C LYS A 320 6.06 37.04 8.85
N ALA A 321 5.80 36.66 10.10
CA ALA A 321 5.74 35.25 10.50
C ALA A 321 4.66 34.50 9.70
N LYS A 322 3.44 35.05 9.64
CA LYS A 322 2.35 34.50 8.83
C LYS A 322 2.68 34.42 7.34
N GLU A 323 3.45 35.36 6.80
CA GLU A 323 3.91 35.30 5.41
C GLU A 323 4.94 34.17 5.19
N VAL A 324 5.83 33.93 6.15
CA VAL A 324 6.78 32.78 6.12
C VAL A 324 6.02 31.46 6.22
N ASP A 325 5.05 31.34 7.12
CA ASP A 325 4.21 30.13 7.25
C ASP A 325 3.40 29.87 5.97
N GLN A 326 2.79 30.91 5.37
CA GLN A 326 2.09 30.80 4.10
C GLN A 326 3.02 30.31 2.98
N ARG A 327 4.23 30.87 2.87
CA ARG A 327 5.24 30.44 1.88
C ARG A 327 5.71 29.00 2.14
N ARG A 328 5.78 28.56 3.40
CA ARG A 328 6.09 27.18 3.80
C ARG A 328 4.96 26.23 3.38
N ILE A 329 3.70 26.54 3.68
CA ILE A 329 2.53 25.73 3.30
C ILE A 329 2.45 25.60 1.76
N GLU A 330 2.76 26.67 1.02
CA GLU A 330 2.86 26.59 -0.45
C GLU A 330 4.03 25.73 -0.95
N ALA A 331 5.16 25.71 -0.25
CA ALA A 331 6.30 24.86 -0.59
C ALA A 331 6.01 23.38 -0.29
N GLU A 332 5.42 23.09 0.87
CA GLU A 332 4.95 21.74 1.24
C GLU A 332 3.89 21.25 0.23
N LYS A 333 2.93 22.10 -0.15
CA LYS A 333 1.96 21.77 -1.21
C LYS A 333 2.64 21.49 -2.56
N ARG A 334 3.56 22.34 -3.01
CA ARG A 334 4.32 22.10 -4.26
C ARG A 334 5.10 20.78 -4.21
N HIS A 335 5.59 20.38 -3.04
CA HIS A 335 6.24 19.09 -2.84
C HIS A 335 5.25 17.92 -2.94
N SER A 336 4.08 18.00 -2.29
CA SER A 336 3.01 17.01 -2.43
C SER A 336 2.50 16.88 -3.88
N ASP A 337 2.30 18.00 -4.57
CA ASP A 337 1.90 18.03 -5.98
C ASP A 337 2.97 17.37 -6.86
N ALA A 338 4.27 17.57 -6.57
CA ALA A 338 5.38 16.94 -7.30
C ALA A 338 5.49 15.43 -7.04
N VAL A 339 5.33 14.98 -5.79
CA VAL A 339 5.32 13.54 -5.44
C VAL A 339 4.14 12.83 -6.12
N PHE A 340 2.95 13.44 -6.10
CA PHE A 340 1.77 12.90 -6.79
C PHE A 340 1.96 12.80 -8.32
N LEU A 341 2.64 13.76 -8.94
CA LEU A 341 3.02 13.68 -10.36
C LEU A 341 4.06 12.58 -10.62
N GLN A 342 4.98 12.33 -9.69
CA GLN A 342 5.96 11.24 -9.79
C GLN A 342 5.30 9.86 -9.66
N GLU A 343 4.33 9.70 -8.75
CA GLU A 343 3.50 8.48 -8.66
C GLU A 343 2.68 8.25 -9.94
N LEU A 344 2.07 9.30 -10.51
CA LEU A 344 1.33 9.21 -11.77
C LEU A 344 2.23 8.78 -12.95
N LEU A 345 3.48 9.27 -13.01
CA LEU A 345 4.46 8.84 -14.00
C LEU A 345 4.85 7.37 -13.82
N ALA A 346 5.12 6.92 -12.59
CA ALA A 346 5.43 5.52 -12.30
C ALA A 346 4.26 4.58 -12.67
N VAL A 347 3.01 4.98 -12.40
CA VAL A 347 1.80 4.25 -12.83
C VAL A 347 1.68 4.21 -14.35
N ALA A 348 1.97 5.32 -15.05
CA ALA A 348 1.95 5.37 -16.51
C ALA A 348 3.02 4.47 -17.15
N GLU A 349 4.25 4.47 -16.62
CA GLU A 349 5.31 3.56 -17.03
C GLU A 349 4.94 2.09 -16.80
N SER A 350 4.40 1.76 -15.63
CA SER A 350 3.94 0.41 -15.31
C SER A 350 2.88 -0.07 -16.32
N ALA A 351 1.90 0.78 -16.63
CA ALA A 351 0.86 0.49 -17.63
C ALA A 351 1.39 0.40 -19.08
N MET A 352 2.54 1.03 -19.39
CA MET A 352 3.22 0.82 -20.68
C MET A 352 3.96 -0.52 -20.71
N ARG A 353 4.65 -0.90 -19.65
CA ARG A 353 5.33 -2.21 -19.52
C ARG A 353 4.32 -3.37 -19.55
N GLU A 354 3.17 -3.22 -18.89
CA GLU A 354 2.05 -4.19 -18.94
C GLU A 354 1.52 -4.39 -20.37
N LYS A 355 1.29 -3.30 -21.12
CA LYS A 355 0.89 -3.38 -22.53
C LYS A 355 1.95 -4.05 -23.41
N GLU A 356 3.23 -3.83 -23.14
CA GLU A 356 4.30 -4.51 -23.88
C GLU A 356 4.35 -6.01 -23.57
N LEU A 357 4.20 -6.40 -22.30
CA LEU A 357 4.11 -7.81 -21.88
C LEU A 357 2.94 -8.52 -22.56
N ILE A 358 1.74 -7.93 -22.54
CA ILE A 358 0.55 -8.46 -23.26
C ILE A 358 0.85 -8.59 -24.76
N GLN A 359 1.58 -7.63 -25.37
CA GLN A 359 1.97 -7.73 -26.78
C GLN A 359 3.03 -8.83 -27.04
N ARG A 360 3.96 -9.08 -26.09
CA ARG A 360 4.93 -10.18 -26.15
C ARG A 360 4.24 -11.53 -26.02
N GLU A 361 3.33 -11.70 -25.06
CA GLU A 361 2.50 -12.90 -24.90
C GLU A 361 1.65 -13.17 -26.16
N ALA A 362 1.05 -12.14 -26.77
CA ALA A 362 0.29 -12.30 -28.01
C ALA A 362 1.17 -12.77 -29.19
N ARG A 363 2.47 -12.43 -29.20
CA ARG A 363 3.44 -12.97 -30.18
C ARG A 363 3.80 -14.42 -29.87
N ILE A 364 4.07 -14.76 -28.60
CA ILE A 364 4.38 -16.14 -28.16
C ILE A 364 3.22 -17.09 -28.48
N ASN A 365 1.99 -16.74 -28.10
CA ASN A 365 0.79 -17.53 -28.39
C ASN A 365 0.58 -17.75 -29.92
N LYS A 366 0.96 -16.79 -30.75
CA LYS A 366 0.91 -16.91 -32.22
C LYS A 366 1.99 -17.86 -32.77
N VAL A 367 3.18 -17.87 -32.17
CA VAL A 367 4.26 -18.83 -32.50
C VAL A 367 3.87 -20.24 -32.04
N GLU A 368 3.39 -20.40 -30.81
CA GLU A 368 2.85 -21.68 -30.31
C GLU A 368 1.72 -22.22 -31.20
N GLY A 369 0.76 -21.38 -31.58
CA GLY A 369 -0.33 -21.77 -32.47
C GLY A 369 0.13 -22.18 -33.87
N SER A 370 1.33 -21.75 -34.28
CA SER A 370 1.98 -22.16 -35.53
C SER A 370 2.74 -23.48 -35.36
N LEU A 371 3.49 -23.65 -34.26
CA LEU A 371 4.16 -24.90 -33.88
C LEU A 371 3.15 -26.04 -33.70
N LYS A 372 2.04 -25.81 -32.98
CA LYS A 372 0.91 -26.76 -32.82
C LYS A 372 0.18 -27.07 -34.14
N LYS A 373 0.52 -26.37 -35.22
CA LYS A 373 0.05 -26.64 -36.59
C LYS A 373 1.08 -27.42 -37.40
N GLN A 374 2.38 -27.15 -37.22
CA GLN A 374 3.46 -27.97 -37.76
C GLN A 374 3.46 -29.38 -37.13
N ASP A 375 3.31 -29.50 -35.81
CA ASP A 375 3.18 -30.80 -35.10
C ASP A 375 2.10 -31.70 -35.71
N LYS A 376 0.94 -31.12 -36.06
CA LYS A 376 -0.16 -31.84 -36.72
C LYS A 376 0.16 -32.23 -38.16
N ASN A 377 0.96 -31.43 -38.87
CA ASN A 377 1.43 -31.77 -40.21
C ASN A 377 2.50 -32.88 -40.15
N CYS A 378 3.40 -32.87 -39.16
CA CYS A 378 4.36 -33.95 -38.92
C CYS A 378 3.64 -35.26 -38.60
N LYS A 379 2.66 -35.26 -37.68
CA LYS A 379 1.82 -36.43 -37.40
C LYS A 379 1.01 -36.93 -38.60
N LEU A 380 0.64 -36.04 -39.53
CA LEU A 380 0.00 -36.45 -40.80
C LEU A 380 1.00 -37.06 -41.79
N LEU A 381 2.26 -36.66 -41.78
CA LEU A 381 3.34 -37.31 -42.54
C LEU A 381 3.67 -38.69 -41.94
N GLU A 382 3.88 -38.78 -40.62
CA GLU A 382 4.06 -40.05 -39.90
C GLU A 382 2.92 -41.04 -40.18
N MET A 383 1.67 -40.57 -40.26
CA MET A 383 0.52 -41.40 -40.64
C MET A 383 0.47 -41.79 -42.13
N LEU A 384 1.04 -40.99 -43.03
CA LEU A 384 1.15 -41.32 -44.46
C LEU A 384 2.25 -42.37 -44.65
N ASP A 385 3.43 -42.15 -44.08
CA ASP A 385 4.58 -43.07 -44.15
C ASP A 385 4.18 -44.45 -43.60
N ALA A 386 3.56 -44.50 -42.41
CA ALA A 386 3.06 -45.75 -41.82
C ALA A 386 1.93 -46.43 -42.63
N MET A 387 1.19 -45.67 -43.46
CA MET A 387 0.18 -46.22 -44.37
C MET A 387 0.80 -46.72 -45.68
N GLU A 388 1.89 -46.12 -46.15
CA GLU A 388 2.69 -46.65 -47.27
C GLU A 388 3.42 -47.93 -46.86
N ASP A 389 4.01 -48.00 -45.66
CA ASP A 389 4.55 -49.23 -45.07
C ASP A 389 3.51 -50.35 -44.95
N ALA A 390 2.32 -50.03 -44.41
CA ALA A 390 1.22 -50.99 -44.31
C ALA A 390 0.75 -51.49 -45.69
N ASN A 391 0.78 -50.62 -46.71
CA ASN A 391 0.46 -50.99 -48.09
C ASN A 391 1.57 -51.84 -48.73
N HIS A 392 2.85 -51.55 -48.46
CA HIS A 392 3.97 -52.40 -48.86
C HIS A 392 3.88 -53.80 -48.23
N LEU A 393 3.57 -53.89 -46.93
CA LEU A 393 3.35 -55.15 -46.23
C LEU A 393 2.15 -55.92 -46.81
N ALA A 394 1.03 -55.25 -47.09
CA ALA A 394 -0.14 -55.86 -47.71
C ALA A 394 0.16 -56.42 -49.11
N ASN A 395 0.91 -55.68 -49.94
CA ASN A 395 1.35 -56.15 -51.26
C ASN A 395 2.31 -57.33 -51.16
N SER A 396 3.21 -57.35 -50.18
CA SER A 396 4.10 -58.48 -49.89
C SER A 396 3.34 -59.75 -49.51
N ILE A 397 2.37 -59.65 -48.58
CA ILE A 397 1.48 -60.75 -48.18
C ILE A 397 0.67 -61.26 -49.38
N LEU A 398 0.15 -60.36 -50.21
CA LEU A 398 -0.65 -60.73 -51.39
C LEU A 398 0.21 -61.40 -52.47
N TRP A 399 1.49 -61.01 -52.61
CA TRP A 399 2.46 -61.69 -53.47
C TRP A 399 2.76 -63.11 -53.00
N GLU A 400 3.00 -63.31 -51.69
CA GLU A 400 3.23 -64.65 -51.12
C GLU A 400 1.99 -65.53 -51.16
N GLN A 401 0.78 -65.00 -50.95
CA GLN A 401 -0.45 -65.74 -51.22
C GLN A 401 -0.50 -66.21 -52.68
N LYS A 402 -0.16 -65.34 -53.65
CA LYS A 402 -0.09 -65.71 -55.07
C LYS A 402 0.94 -66.82 -55.32
N ARG A 403 2.09 -66.77 -54.63
CA ARG A 403 3.17 -67.77 -54.75
C ARG A 403 2.77 -69.14 -54.19
N VAL A 404 1.94 -69.18 -53.15
CA VAL A 404 1.42 -70.42 -52.53
C VAL A 404 0.17 -70.97 -53.24
N VAL A 405 -0.71 -70.10 -53.74
CA VAL A 405 -1.97 -70.50 -54.38
C VAL A 405 -1.77 -70.98 -55.83
N GLN A 406 -0.88 -70.37 -56.63
CA GLN A 406 -0.67 -70.79 -58.01
C GLN A 406 -0.23 -72.25 -58.22
N PRO A 407 0.58 -72.87 -57.34
CA PRO A 407 0.81 -74.31 -57.35
C PRO A 407 -0.47 -75.12 -57.07
N LEU A 408 -1.22 -74.76 -56.03
CA LEU A 408 -2.42 -75.47 -55.58
C LEU A 408 -3.57 -75.41 -56.60
N GLU A 409 -3.73 -74.29 -57.31
CA GLU A 409 -4.68 -74.18 -58.43
C GLU A 409 -4.27 -75.07 -59.62
N ARG A 410 -2.95 -75.26 -59.83
CA ARG A 410 -2.41 -76.17 -60.85
C ARG A 410 -2.70 -77.63 -60.51
N GLU A 411 -2.44 -78.03 -59.26
CA GLU A 411 -2.75 -79.37 -58.76
C GLU A 411 -4.27 -79.64 -58.77
N ARG A 412 -5.09 -78.68 -58.32
CA ARG A 412 -6.55 -78.79 -58.39
C ARG A 412 -7.06 -78.93 -59.82
N GLY A 413 -6.49 -78.19 -60.77
CA GLY A 413 -6.80 -78.31 -62.20
C GLY A 413 -6.46 -79.68 -62.80
N GLN A 414 -5.49 -80.41 -62.22
CA GLN A 414 -5.21 -81.81 -62.57
C GLN A 414 -6.17 -82.79 -61.87
N ILE A 415 -6.55 -82.55 -60.61
CA ILE A 415 -7.52 -83.38 -59.87
C ILE A 415 -8.92 -83.32 -60.50
N GLU A 416 -9.38 -82.15 -60.95
CA GLU A 416 -10.69 -82.00 -61.60
C GLU A 416 -10.74 -82.60 -63.02
N ALA A 417 -9.60 -82.98 -63.62
CA ALA A 417 -9.54 -83.67 -64.90
C ALA A 417 -9.87 -85.17 -64.81
N ASP A 418 -9.59 -85.81 -63.67
CA ASP A 418 -9.69 -87.27 -63.46
C ASP A 418 -11.05 -87.73 -62.89
N ILE A 419 -12.07 -86.86 -62.80
CA ILE A 419 -13.39 -87.20 -62.25
C ILE A 419 -14.35 -87.69 -63.35
N PRO A 420 -14.68 -89.00 -63.45
CA PRO A 420 -15.54 -89.52 -64.50
C PRO A 420 -17.01 -89.11 -64.27
N LYS A 421 -17.56 -88.33 -65.20
CA LYS A 421 -18.96 -87.90 -65.21
C LYS A 421 -19.92 -89.10 -65.21
N LYS A 422 -20.67 -89.30 -64.11
CA LYS A 422 -21.84 -90.19 -64.05
C LYS A 422 -23.08 -89.49 -63.47
N SER A 423 -24.23 -89.99 -63.87
CA SER A 423 -25.51 -89.29 -63.96
C SER A 423 -26.53 -89.71 -62.89
N ALA A 424 -27.43 -88.77 -62.54
CA ALA A 424 -28.79 -88.97 -62.00
C ALA A 424 -28.90 -89.74 -60.65
N PHE A 425 -29.66 -89.26 -59.67
CA PHE A 425 -31.13 -89.16 -59.70
C PHE A 425 -31.66 -88.23 -58.57
N GLY A 426 -32.90 -87.76 -58.69
CA GLY A 426 -33.72 -87.34 -57.53
C GLY A 426 -34.71 -88.45 -57.13
N PRO A 427 -35.79 -88.20 -56.34
CA PRO A 427 -36.28 -86.90 -55.87
C PRO A 427 -36.84 -86.89 -54.41
N ASN A 428 -37.59 -85.82 -54.05
CA ASN A 428 -38.78 -85.78 -53.17
C ASN A 428 -38.72 -85.74 -51.61
N LEU A 429 -39.46 -84.75 -51.06
CA LEU A 429 -40.24 -84.70 -49.79
C LEU A 429 -39.49 -84.88 -48.42
N ALA A 430 -39.98 -84.41 -47.26
CA ALA A 430 -40.90 -83.31 -46.86
C ALA A 430 -40.91 -83.16 -45.30
N THR A 431 -41.60 -82.14 -44.75
CA THR A 431 -41.87 -81.86 -43.30
C THR A 431 -40.63 -81.51 -42.43
N ALA A 432 -40.52 -80.38 -41.71
CA ALA A 432 -41.31 -79.78 -40.61
C ALA A 432 -41.08 -80.47 -39.23
N THR A 433 -40.80 -79.81 -38.09
CA THR A 433 -40.60 -78.36 -37.75
C THR A 433 -39.45 -78.23 -36.69
N THR A 434 -39.24 -77.29 -35.73
CA THR A 434 -39.99 -76.18 -35.05
C THR A 434 -38.99 -75.25 -34.31
N SER A 435 -39.41 -74.03 -33.87
CA SER A 435 -38.67 -73.05 -33.01
C SER A 435 -37.45 -72.37 -33.68
N GLU A 436 -37.33 -71.04 -33.86
CA GLU A 436 -37.41 -69.89 -32.90
C GLU A 436 -36.35 -70.00 -31.79
N GLU A 437 -35.37 -69.09 -31.68
CA GLU A 437 -35.53 -67.68 -31.29
C GLU A 437 -34.64 -66.68 -32.10
N SER A 438 -34.80 -65.36 -31.89
CA SER A 438 -34.36 -64.28 -32.81
C SER A 438 -33.36 -63.28 -32.22
N ALA A 439 -32.16 -63.18 -32.82
CA ALA A 439 -31.19 -62.12 -32.54
C ALA A 439 -31.29 -60.97 -33.54
N LYS A 440 -31.33 -59.71 -33.06
CA LYS A 440 -31.58 -58.52 -33.89
C LYS A 440 -30.48 -57.46 -33.77
N GLY A 441 -29.44 -57.58 -34.61
CA GLY A 441 -28.45 -56.53 -34.83
C GLY A 441 -28.68 -55.80 -36.16
N LYS A 442 -28.47 -54.47 -36.20
CA LYS A 442 -28.43 -53.72 -37.46
C LYS A 442 -27.48 -52.52 -37.33
N SER A 443 -26.35 -52.59 -38.04
CA SER A 443 -25.46 -51.45 -38.29
C SER A 443 -25.68 -50.97 -39.72
N THR A 444 -25.48 -49.67 -39.98
CA THR A 444 -25.69 -49.06 -41.30
C THR A 444 -24.40 -48.44 -41.84
N GLN A 445 -23.97 -48.93 -43.01
CA GLN A 445 -22.86 -48.42 -43.81
C GLN A 445 -23.44 -47.71 -45.04
N THR A 446 -22.81 -46.62 -45.49
CA THR A 446 -23.22 -45.86 -46.69
C THR A 446 -22.03 -45.59 -47.59
N HIS A 447 -22.18 -45.83 -48.90
CA HIS A 447 -21.17 -45.58 -49.94
C HIS A 447 -21.66 -44.56 -50.98
N ILE A 448 -20.72 -44.14 -51.84
CA ILE A 448 -20.79 -43.03 -52.79
C ILE A 448 -21.42 -43.45 -54.14
N SER A 449 -21.88 -42.48 -54.94
CA SER A 449 -22.25 -42.64 -56.36
C SER A 449 -21.84 -41.39 -57.17
N GLU A 450 -21.77 -41.47 -58.49
CA GLU A 450 -20.94 -40.58 -59.33
C GLU A 450 -21.67 -39.77 -60.44
N ASN A 451 -21.26 -38.49 -60.60
CA ASN A 451 -20.96 -37.73 -61.84
C ASN A 451 -21.99 -37.50 -63.00
N PRO A 452 -21.78 -36.48 -63.89
CA PRO A 452 -21.06 -35.20 -63.75
C PRO A 452 -22.01 -33.96 -63.94
N PRO A 453 -22.26 -33.24 -65.07
CA PRO A 453 -21.52 -32.92 -66.33
C PRO A 453 -21.41 -31.39 -66.71
N VAL A 454 -20.54 -31.06 -67.69
CA VAL A 454 -20.51 -29.85 -68.59
C VAL A 454 -20.21 -28.43 -68.02
N ARG A 455 -19.42 -27.63 -68.77
CA ARG A 455 -19.11 -26.18 -68.60
C ARG A 455 -19.84 -25.31 -69.66
N PRO A 456 -19.88 -23.97 -69.52
CA PRO A 456 -18.98 -23.14 -70.36
C PRO A 456 -18.33 -21.93 -69.63
N THR A 457 -17.57 -21.14 -70.38
CA THR A 457 -16.65 -20.05 -69.94
C THR A 457 -17.21 -18.63 -70.12
N THR A 458 -16.75 -17.65 -69.33
CA THR A 458 -16.27 -16.31 -69.82
C THR A 458 -15.57 -15.48 -68.72
N GLU A 459 -14.90 -14.40 -69.12
CA GLU A 459 -14.07 -13.50 -68.30
C GLU A 459 -14.84 -12.25 -67.81
N ALA A 460 -14.41 -11.61 -66.70
CA ALA A 460 -14.71 -10.19 -66.41
C ALA A 460 -13.73 -9.55 -65.40
N LYS A 461 -13.41 -8.26 -65.59
CA LYS A 461 -12.65 -7.40 -64.64
C LYS A 461 -13.57 -6.37 -63.97
N THR A 462 -13.55 -6.29 -62.64
CA THR A 462 -13.83 -5.08 -61.81
C THR A 462 -13.39 -5.44 -60.38
N LYS A 463 -12.52 -4.74 -59.64
CA LYS A 463 -12.31 -3.29 -59.44
C LYS A 463 -13.54 -2.56 -58.88
N LEU A 464 -13.76 -2.71 -57.57
CA LEU A 464 -14.43 -1.81 -56.62
C LEU A 464 -14.11 -2.35 -55.20
N GLY A 465 -14.00 -1.58 -54.12
CA GLY A 465 -14.15 -0.12 -54.02
C GLY A 465 -14.86 0.38 -52.76
N GLY A 466 -14.91 -0.38 -51.66
CA GLY A 466 -15.69 -0.04 -50.46
C GLY A 466 -14.84 0.16 -49.21
N LYS A 467 -14.74 1.41 -48.72
CA LYS A 467 -14.26 1.70 -47.35
C LYS A 467 -15.44 1.68 -46.39
N GLN A 468 -15.53 0.68 -45.51
CA GLN A 468 -16.47 0.73 -44.39
C GLN A 468 -15.97 1.76 -43.36
N LYS A 469 -16.77 2.81 -43.13
CA LYS A 469 -16.48 3.85 -42.14
C LYS A 469 -17.20 3.50 -40.84
N VAL A 470 -16.51 2.84 -39.92
CA VAL A 470 -16.99 2.66 -38.54
C VAL A 470 -17.06 4.04 -37.88
N ALA A 471 -18.18 4.35 -37.24
CA ALA A 471 -18.35 5.58 -36.47
C ALA A 471 -18.06 5.30 -35.00
N ASN A 472 -17.23 6.12 -34.36
CA ASN A 472 -17.14 6.15 -32.90
C ASN A 472 -18.45 6.67 -32.33
N VAL A 473 -19.01 5.95 -31.36
CA VAL A 473 -20.15 6.36 -30.53
C VAL A 473 -19.77 6.01 -29.09
N GLY A 474 -19.02 6.89 -28.44
CA GLY A 474 -18.43 6.60 -27.13
C GLY A 474 -17.77 7.76 -26.38
N GLU A 475 -17.84 8.99 -26.89
CA GLU A 475 -17.22 10.17 -26.25
C GLU A 475 -18.25 11.04 -25.49
N ASP A 476 -19.55 10.91 -25.78
CA ASP A 476 -20.61 11.74 -25.18
C ASP A 476 -21.05 11.32 -23.75
N GLU A 477 -20.89 10.04 -23.36
CA GLU A 477 -21.32 9.58 -22.02
C GLU A 477 -20.40 10.03 -20.88
N GLU A 478 -19.10 10.22 -21.15
CA GLU A 478 -18.13 10.60 -20.13
C GLU A 478 -18.33 12.07 -19.67
N ASP A 479 -18.70 12.97 -20.58
CA ASP A 479 -18.92 14.38 -20.24
C ASP A 479 -20.23 14.60 -19.44
N ASP A 480 -21.29 13.80 -19.65
CA ASP A 480 -22.47 13.87 -18.76
C ASP A 480 -22.17 13.33 -17.35
N MET A 481 -21.36 12.28 -17.21
CA MET A 481 -20.87 11.83 -15.90
C MET A 481 -20.05 12.92 -15.20
N LEU A 482 -19.16 13.61 -15.92
CA LEU A 482 -18.38 14.73 -15.37
C LEU A 482 -19.28 15.90 -14.95
N ARG A 483 -20.34 16.22 -15.71
CA ARG A 483 -21.35 17.24 -15.34
C ARG A 483 -22.13 16.84 -14.09
N ARG A 484 -22.55 15.57 -13.94
CA ARG A 484 -23.21 15.07 -12.72
C ARG A 484 -22.29 15.16 -11.49
N ARG A 485 -21.02 14.76 -11.62
CA ARG A 485 -20.04 14.81 -10.53
C ARG A 485 -19.83 16.24 -9.99
N ARG A 486 -19.72 17.23 -10.90
CA ARG A 486 -19.60 18.66 -10.54
C ARG A 486 -20.88 19.24 -9.91
N LYS A 487 -22.03 18.57 -10.00
CA LYS A 487 -23.30 19.02 -9.43
C LYS A 487 -23.49 18.59 -7.97
N MET A 488 -23.09 17.36 -7.60
CA MET A 488 -23.10 16.93 -6.19
C MET A 488 -22.09 17.72 -5.36
N GLN A 489 -20.88 17.94 -5.89
CA GLN A 489 -19.78 18.64 -5.22
C GLN A 489 -20.01 20.15 -4.95
N ARG A 490 -21.23 20.65 -5.18
CA ARG A 490 -21.71 21.99 -4.81
C ARG A 490 -22.77 21.98 -3.71
N GLN A 491 -23.28 20.82 -3.31
CA GLN A 491 -24.26 20.70 -2.21
C GLN A 491 -23.55 20.41 -0.88
N ASP A 492 -22.39 19.75 -0.93
CA ASP A 492 -21.59 19.38 0.25
C ASP A 492 -20.85 20.57 0.90
N SER A 493 -20.93 21.78 0.33
CA SER A 493 -20.18 22.98 0.78
C SER A 493 -21.02 24.03 1.52
N GLU A 494 -22.28 23.73 1.83
CA GLU A 494 -23.24 24.72 2.38
C GLU A 494 -23.85 24.28 3.72
N PHE A 495 -23.27 23.26 4.38
CA PHE A 495 -23.86 22.62 5.55
C PHE A 495 -22.83 22.24 6.65
N ASP A 496 -22.10 23.22 7.19
CA ASP A 496 -21.40 23.01 8.46
C ASP A 496 -21.10 24.32 9.23
N CYS A 497 -22.06 24.78 10.06
CA CYS A 497 -21.82 25.91 10.96
C CYS A 497 -22.85 26.09 12.11
N HIS A 498 -23.18 25.05 12.90
CA HIS A 498 -23.70 25.18 14.30
C HIS A 498 -23.74 23.81 15.02
N ASP A 499 -23.07 23.66 16.18
CA ASP A 499 -23.76 23.64 17.50
C ASP A 499 -22.73 23.78 18.66
N LYS A 500 -23.18 23.80 19.93
CA LYS A 500 -22.40 24.19 21.12
C LYS A 500 -22.45 23.18 22.29
N GLY A 501 -21.27 22.82 22.78
CA GLY A 501 -21.01 22.61 24.22
C GLY A 501 -21.49 21.30 24.85
N GLY A 502 -20.98 20.99 26.06
CA GLY A 502 -21.34 19.78 26.80
C GLY A 502 -20.28 19.27 27.78
N ILE A 503 -19.80 20.09 28.72
CA ILE A 503 -18.86 19.63 29.76
C ILE A 503 -19.62 18.83 30.82
N ARG A 504 -19.21 17.58 31.09
CA ARG A 504 -19.46 16.93 32.38
C ARG A 504 -18.36 15.91 32.72
N ARG A 505 -17.56 16.22 33.74
CA ARG A 505 -16.69 15.22 34.41
C ARG A 505 -17.51 14.48 35.46
N GLN A 506 -17.20 13.20 35.68
CA GLN A 506 -17.49 12.50 36.94
C GLN A 506 -16.21 11.87 37.46
N THR A 507 -16.00 11.98 38.77
CA THR A 507 -14.91 11.36 39.52
C THR A 507 -15.34 9.99 40.02
N GLN A 508 -14.41 9.05 40.11
CA GLN A 508 -14.55 7.92 41.04
C GLN A 508 -13.19 7.42 41.52
N GLU A 509 -13.10 7.13 42.81
CA GLU A 509 -11.88 6.69 43.49
C GLU A 509 -11.78 5.16 43.50
N LYS A 510 -10.55 4.62 43.59
CA LYS A 510 -10.21 3.53 44.53
C LYS A 510 -8.70 3.27 44.60
N ALA A 511 -8.26 2.77 45.74
CA ALA A 511 -6.86 2.51 46.07
C ALA A 511 -6.47 1.03 45.88
N SER A 512 -5.17 0.74 45.75
CA SER A 512 -4.45 -0.24 46.59
C SER A 512 -2.94 -0.34 46.28
N SER A 513 -2.15 -0.06 47.32
CA SER A 513 -0.86 -0.63 47.73
C SER A 513 -0.12 -1.68 46.85
N SER A 514 1.21 -1.52 46.66
CA SER A 514 2.26 -2.30 47.37
C SER A 514 3.57 -2.60 46.59
N SER A 515 4.70 -2.51 47.31
CA SER A 515 5.99 -3.25 47.17
C SER A 515 7.04 -2.88 46.08
N LEU A 516 8.30 -2.95 46.52
CA LEU A 516 9.60 -2.69 45.85
C LEU A 516 10.25 -4.06 45.41
N PRO A 517 11.56 -4.21 45.04
CA PRO A 517 12.67 -3.24 44.89
C PRO A 517 13.67 -3.41 43.70
N VAL A 518 14.45 -2.34 43.45
CA VAL A 518 15.91 -2.28 43.08
C VAL A 518 16.47 -3.09 41.89
N SER A 519 17.08 -2.38 40.92
CA SER A 519 18.51 -2.56 40.53
C SER A 519 19.03 -1.46 39.57
N GLU A 520 20.19 -0.91 39.90
CA GLU A 520 21.11 -0.11 39.04
C GLU A 520 21.83 -1.03 38.00
N PRO A 521 22.53 -0.55 36.92
CA PRO A 521 23.48 0.60 37.00
C PRO A 521 23.71 1.50 35.76
N ASN A 522 24.47 2.57 36.04
CA ASN A 522 25.40 3.34 35.19
C ASN A 522 25.98 2.59 33.95
N PRO A 523 26.29 3.30 32.85
CA PRO A 523 27.61 3.95 32.79
C PRO A 523 27.66 5.37 32.21
N SER A 524 28.78 6.06 32.47
CA SER A 524 29.05 7.46 32.11
C SER A 524 30.10 7.62 31.00
N ARG A 525 30.01 8.74 30.26
CA ARG A 525 31.08 9.42 29.45
C ARG A 525 31.64 8.71 28.20
N LEU A 526 31.81 9.51 27.12
CA LEU A 526 33.08 9.86 26.44
C LEU A 526 32.75 10.70 25.18
N THR A 527 32.68 12.03 25.26
CA THR A 527 33.76 12.96 24.79
C THR A 527 34.51 12.53 23.53
N GLY A 528 34.27 13.21 22.40
CA GLY A 528 35.03 13.02 21.15
C GLY A 528 34.89 14.19 20.17
N ARG A 529 35.70 15.24 20.30
CA ARG A 529 35.87 16.28 19.25
C ARG A 529 36.88 15.79 18.22
N PHE A 530 36.67 16.06 16.92
CA PHE A 530 37.76 16.39 15.99
C PHE A 530 37.27 17.28 14.84
N TRP A 531 38.20 17.94 14.14
CA TRP A 531 37.96 18.91 13.05
C TRP A 531 38.26 18.30 11.67
N SER A 532 37.63 18.81 10.59
CA SER A 532 38.31 19.66 9.57
C SER A 532 37.64 19.73 8.18
N ALA A 533 37.85 20.87 7.53
CA ALA A 533 38.05 21.08 6.08
C ALA A 533 36.88 20.90 5.07
N LEU A 534 36.56 22.02 4.39
CA LEU A 534 36.04 22.07 3.01
C LEU A 534 37.11 21.60 2.00
N PRO A 535 36.72 21.35 0.74
CA PRO A 535 37.19 22.28 -0.29
C PRO A 535 36.10 22.77 -1.26
N THR A 536 36.36 23.95 -1.84
CA THR A 536 35.53 24.60 -2.87
C THR A 536 35.93 24.14 -4.27
N GLU A 537 34.97 23.87 -5.16
CA GLU A 537 35.19 24.06 -6.61
C GLU A 537 33.90 24.41 -7.38
N ALA A 538 34.00 24.84 -8.64
CA ALA A 538 32.90 25.48 -9.37
C ALA A 538 32.94 25.27 -10.89
N ASN A 539 31.79 25.00 -11.54
CA ASN A 539 31.69 25.14 -13.01
C ASN A 539 30.27 25.34 -13.61
N ARG A 540 30.10 26.49 -14.27
CA ARG A 540 29.53 26.73 -15.62
C ARG A 540 28.30 25.95 -16.17
N ARG A 541 27.31 26.76 -16.61
CA ARG A 541 26.40 26.58 -17.80
C ARG A 541 25.30 25.50 -17.61
N SER A 542 24.19 25.47 -18.37
CA SER A 542 23.83 26.13 -19.66
C SER A 542 22.39 26.70 -19.69
N ARG A 543 21.77 26.86 -20.88
CA ARG A 543 20.51 27.61 -21.13
C ARG A 543 19.43 26.82 -21.92
N HIS A 544 18.21 27.38 -21.97
CA HIS A 544 17.10 27.18 -22.94
C HIS A 544 16.09 26.03 -22.65
N PRO A 545 14.89 26.02 -23.27
CA PRO A 545 13.86 27.09 -23.22
C PRO A 545 12.41 26.58 -23.00
N VAL A 546 11.45 27.50 -22.80
CA VAL A 546 10.00 27.21 -22.57
C VAL A 546 9.17 27.34 -23.86
N PRO A 547 8.20 26.44 -24.15
CA PRO A 547 7.22 26.58 -25.23
C PRO A 547 5.89 27.26 -24.78
N PRO A 548 5.14 27.92 -25.68
CA PRO A 548 3.93 28.68 -25.34
C PRO A 548 2.60 27.89 -25.46
N PRO A 549 1.53 28.30 -24.75
CA PRO A 549 0.18 27.77 -24.94
C PRO A 549 -0.48 28.28 -26.23
N ARG A 550 -1.49 27.56 -26.74
CA ARG A 550 -2.31 27.96 -27.91
C ARG A 550 -3.76 28.26 -27.54
N SER A 551 -4.39 29.07 -28.39
CA SER A 551 -5.67 29.76 -28.16
C SER A 551 -6.89 28.84 -28.14
N SER A 552 -7.92 29.32 -27.44
CA SER A 552 -9.30 28.84 -27.51
C SER A 552 -10.00 29.25 -28.81
N THR A 553 -11.03 28.48 -29.19
CA THR A 553 -12.06 28.82 -30.17
C THR A 553 -13.45 28.64 -29.53
N ALA A 554 -14.48 29.28 -30.10
CA ALA A 554 -15.77 29.51 -29.43
C ALA A 554 -16.98 29.13 -30.30
N SER A 555 -18.18 29.33 -29.73
CA SER A 555 -19.51 29.33 -30.39
C SER A 555 -20.13 27.95 -30.69
N SER A 556 -21.46 27.77 -30.81
CA SER A 556 -22.62 28.50 -30.26
C SER A 556 -23.93 27.75 -30.58
N ALA A 557 -24.95 27.86 -29.70
CA ALA A 557 -26.37 27.52 -29.94
C ALA A 557 -26.68 26.02 -30.26
N SER A 558 -27.93 25.53 -30.33
CA SER A 558 -29.26 26.17 -30.16
C SER A 558 -30.35 25.18 -29.71
N ALA A 559 -31.40 25.71 -29.06
CA ALA A 559 -32.78 25.18 -28.98
C ALA A 559 -33.09 23.79 -28.36
N ALA A 560 -34.36 23.62 -28.00
CA ALA A 560 -35.04 22.42 -27.47
C ALA A 560 -36.40 22.28 -28.22
N PRO A 561 -37.45 21.55 -27.76
CA PRO A 561 -37.56 20.43 -26.81
C PRO A 561 -38.40 19.23 -27.37
N GLN A 562 -38.54 18.10 -26.63
CA GLN A 562 -39.85 17.42 -26.39
C GLN A 562 -39.79 16.16 -25.47
N VAL A 563 -40.98 15.64 -25.12
CA VAL A 563 -41.40 14.71 -24.04
C VAL A 563 -42.76 14.10 -24.47
N PRO A 564 -43.34 12.96 -23.97
CA PRO A 564 -42.84 11.82 -23.16
C PRO A 564 -42.97 10.45 -23.88
N GLY A 565 -42.80 9.32 -23.17
CA GLY A 565 -43.22 8.00 -23.68
C GLY A 565 -43.02 6.79 -22.75
N THR A 566 -43.88 6.60 -21.74
CA THR A 566 -44.00 5.34 -20.97
C THR A 566 -44.95 4.36 -21.68
N PRO A 567 -44.85 3.04 -21.45
CA PRO A 567 -45.95 2.44 -20.68
C PRO A 567 -45.52 1.36 -19.67
N GLN A 568 -46.34 1.19 -18.63
CA GLN A 568 -46.31 0.02 -17.75
C GLN A 568 -46.78 -1.23 -18.50
N SER A 569 -46.35 -2.41 -18.04
CA SER A 569 -47.11 -3.65 -18.24
C SER A 569 -47.09 -4.46 -16.96
N SER A 570 -48.27 -4.76 -16.41
CA SER A 570 -48.46 -5.55 -15.21
C SER A 570 -48.84 -6.99 -15.56
N ARG A 571 -48.34 -7.96 -14.79
CA ARG A 571 -48.91 -9.31 -14.76
C ARG A 571 -48.92 -9.86 -13.35
N THR A 572 -50.01 -10.55 -13.04
CA THR A 572 -50.39 -11.00 -11.69
C THR A 572 -50.51 -12.52 -11.65
N ARG A 573 -50.56 -13.06 -10.42
CA ARG A 573 -51.27 -14.31 -10.04
C ARG A 573 -50.57 -15.63 -10.39
N SER A 574 -50.64 -16.71 -9.59
CA SER A 574 -50.75 -16.95 -8.13
C SER A 574 -50.52 -18.47 -7.87
N HIS A 575 -50.32 -18.86 -6.60
CA HIS A 575 -50.27 -20.25 -6.07
C HIS A 575 -48.97 -21.01 -6.44
N ALA A 576 -48.13 -21.56 -5.53
CA ALA A 576 -48.28 -22.31 -4.26
C ALA A 576 -48.37 -23.85 -4.46
N PRO A 577 -48.13 -24.71 -3.43
CA PRO A 577 -46.80 -24.89 -2.84
C PRO A 577 -46.41 -26.36 -2.60
N LEU A 578 -45.15 -26.76 -2.85
CA LEU A 578 -44.55 -27.98 -2.27
C LEU A 578 -43.02 -27.98 -2.42
N PHE A 579 -42.27 -28.08 -1.31
CA PHE A 579 -40.97 -28.76 -1.13
C PHE A 579 -40.32 -28.27 0.18
N ASP A 580 -40.69 -28.92 1.29
CA ASP A 580 -39.89 -28.96 2.51
C ASP A 580 -39.08 -30.28 2.54
N VAL A 581 -38.17 -30.42 3.52
CA VAL A 581 -37.30 -31.60 3.72
C VAL A 581 -36.18 -31.76 2.67
N ALA A 582 -35.25 -30.79 2.63
CA ALA A 582 -33.96 -30.92 1.95
C ALA A 582 -32.75 -30.27 2.68
N HIS A 583 -32.96 -29.57 3.79
CA HIS A 583 -31.88 -28.96 4.58
C HIS A 583 -31.30 -29.95 5.60
N GLY A 584 -30.25 -30.67 5.21
CA GLY A 584 -29.55 -31.61 6.12
C GLY A 584 -28.11 -31.97 5.75
N LEU A 585 -27.68 -31.75 4.50
CA LEU A 585 -26.29 -31.99 4.06
C LEU A 585 -25.78 -30.81 3.22
N GLN A 586 -25.74 -29.61 3.83
CA GLN A 586 -24.95 -28.51 3.29
C GLN A 586 -23.47 -28.84 3.51
N GLN A 587 -22.88 -29.55 2.53
CA GLN A 587 -21.46 -29.85 2.52
C GLN A 587 -20.64 -28.57 2.70
N GLU A 588 -19.51 -28.66 3.40
CA GLU A 588 -18.51 -27.59 3.44
C GLU A 588 -18.06 -27.29 2.00
N ILE A 589 -18.66 -26.27 1.40
CA ILE A 589 -18.17 -25.72 0.13
C ILE A 589 -16.80 -25.13 0.46
N PRO A 590 -15.69 -25.69 -0.06
CA PRO A 590 -14.37 -25.18 0.27
C PRO A 590 -14.33 -23.70 -0.10
N TRP A 591 -13.73 -22.86 0.74
CA TRP A 591 -13.61 -21.41 0.55
C TRP A 591 -12.80 -21.07 -0.72
N GLN A 592 -13.38 -21.29 -1.89
CA GLN A 592 -12.72 -21.05 -3.16
C GLN A 592 -12.59 -19.54 -3.36
N PRO A 593 -11.36 -19.03 -3.59
CA PRO A 593 -11.12 -17.60 -3.77
C PRO A 593 -11.77 -17.14 -5.07
N ARG A 594 -13.02 -16.69 -4.98
CA ARG A 594 -13.71 -16.03 -6.07
C ARG A 594 -12.91 -14.78 -6.41
N THR A 595 -12.41 -14.69 -7.63
CA THR A 595 -11.62 -13.57 -8.15
C THR A 595 -12.47 -12.30 -8.26
N ARG A 596 -12.63 -11.61 -7.12
CA ARG A 596 -13.39 -10.37 -7.00
C ARG A 596 -12.78 -9.27 -7.85
N SER A 597 -13.64 -8.43 -8.41
CA SER A 597 -13.17 -7.33 -9.26
C SER A 597 -12.44 -6.27 -8.43
N LYS A 598 -11.43 -5.60 -9.02
CA LYS A 598 -10.73 -4.45 -8.41
C LYS A 598 -11.70 -3.41 -7.82
N ARG A 599 -12.79 -3.12 -8.53
CA ARG A 599 -13.84 -2.17 -8.11
C ARG A 599 -14.60 -2.64 -6.86
N GLU A 600 -14.90 -3.93 -6.76
CA GLU A 600 -15.57 -4.54 -5.61
C GLU A 600 -14.69 -4.57 -4.36
N LEU A 601 -13.39 -4.87 -4.54
CA LEU A 601 -12.40 -4.87 -3.46
C LEU A 601 -12.26 -3.46 -2.86
N VAL A 602 -12.06 -2.43 -3.70
CA VAL A 602 -12.02 -1.02 -3.24
C VAL A 602 -13.33 -0.62 -2.55
N ALA A 603 -14.49 -0.98 -3.09
CA ALA A 603 -15.79 -0.66 -2.48
C ALA A 603 -16.00 -1.34 -1.13
N THR A 604 -15.48 -2.56 -0.95
CA THR A 604 -15.49 -3.26 0.35
C THR A 604 -14.65 -2.50 1.38
N PHE A 605 -13.39 -2.15 1.06
CA PHE A 605 -12.53 -1.40 1.99
C PHE A 605 -13.10 -0.01 2.33
N GLN A 606 -13.68 0.71 1.36
CA GLN A 606 -14.37 1.98 1.60
C GLN A 606 -15.55 1.81 2.56
N ARG A 607 -16.36 0.76 2.39
CA ARG A 607 -17.46 0.44 3.32
C ARG A 607 -16.93 0.12 4.73
N SER A 608 -15.87 -0.67 4.85
CA SER A 608 -15.26 -1.01 6.14
C SER A 608 -14.81 0.25 6.91
N GLU A 609 -14.18 1.22 6.24
CA GLU A 609 -13.76 2.49 6.86
C GLU A 609 -14.91 3.46 7.16
N MET A 610 -16.08 3.33 6.51
CA MET A 610 -17.29 4.06 6.91
C MET A 610 -17.93 3.43 8.15
N MET A 611 -18.12 2.09 8.14
CA MET A 611 -18.68 1.36 9.29
C MET A 611 -17.83 1.57 10.56
N TRP A 612 -16.49 1.58 10.47
CA TRP A 612 -15.62 1.90 11.62
C TRP A 612 -15.87 3.29 12.25
N LYS A 613 -16.34 4.28 11.48
CA LYS A 613 -16.70 5.60 12.00
C LYS A 613 -18.08 5.55 12.67
N GLU A 614 -19.04 4.89 12.02
CA GLU A 614 -20.42 4.71 12.49
C GLU A 614 -20.50 3.92 13.81
N LEU A 615 -19.67 2.89 14.01
CA LEU A 615 -19.57 2.15 15.28
C LEU A 615 -19.29 3.04 16.51
N SER A 616 -18.69 4.22 16.30
CA SER A 616 -18.39 5.15 17.40
C SER A 616 -19.63 5.93 17.85
N SER A 617 -20.56 6.25 16.94
CA SER A 617 -21.79 7.01 17.22
C SER A 617 -23.02 6.13 17.53
N MET A 618 -23.01 4.86 17.13
CA MET A 618 -24.05 3.88 17.51
C MET A 618 -24.05 3.60 19.02
N ASN A 619 -25.25 3.40 19.60
CA ASN A 619 -25.44 3.10 21.04
C ASN A 619 -25.66 1.62 21.34
N SER A 620 -26.08 0.84 20.33
CA SER A 620 -26.28 -0.60 20.38
C SER A 620 -25.63 -1.19 19.13
N LEU A 621 -24.87 -2.28 19.28
CA LEU A 621 -24.14 -2.93 18.20
C LEU A 621 -24.51 -4.41 18.13
N TRP A 622 -24.65 -4.91 16.91
CA TRP A 622 -24.89 -6.32 16.61
C TRP A 622 -23.62 -6.94 15.99
N TRP A 623 -23.50 -8.27 16.01
CA TRP A 623 -22.45 -9.01 15.30
C TRP A 623 -22.20 -8.51 13.87
N ALA A 624 -23.32 -8.20 13.22
CA ALA A 624 -23.41 -7.90 11.81
C ALA A 624 -22.89 -6.48 11.45
N ASP A 625 -22.75 -5.58 12.42
CA ASP A 625 -22.37 -4.18 12.20
C ASP A 625 -20.85 -3.97 12.15
N PHE A 626 -20.09 -4.95 12.65
CA PHE A 626 -18.63 -4.87 12.67
C PHE A 626 -18.02 -5.08 11.26
N PRO A 627 -17.09 -4.20 10.83
CA PRO A 627 -16.31 -4.37 9.60
C PRO A 627 -15.20 -5.42 9.80
N TRP A 628 -15.62 -6.68 9.90
CA TRP A 628 -14.72 -7.84 9.96
C TRP A 628 -13.72 -7.83 8.80
N PRO A 629 -12.43 -8.17 9.01
CA PRO A 629 -11.39 -8.12 7.98
C PRO A 629 -11.45 -9.34 7.04
N VAL A 630 -12.60 -9.50 6.38
CA VAL A 630 -12.92 -10.53 5.39
C VAL A 630 -13.80 -9.89 4.31
N PHE A 631 -13.79 -10.42 3.07
CA PHE A 631 -14.57 -9.79 1.98
C PHE A 631 -16.08 -10.10 2.01
N GLY A 632 -16.54 -10.97 2.90
CA GLY A 632 -17.96 -11.26 3.13
C GLY A 632 -18.51 -10.57 4.37
N ARG A 633 -19.79 -10.79 4.68
CA ARG A 633 -20.31 -10.61 6.04
C ARG A 633 -20.26 -12.01 6.68
N PRO A 634 -19.37 -12.29 7.64
CA PRO A 634 -19.32 -13.59 8.29
C PRO A 634 -20.62 -13.80 9.09
N SER A 635 -21.08 -15.04 9.15
CA SER A 635 -22.25 -15.45 9.95
C SER A 635 -21.82 -15.99 11.31
N THR A 636 -20.71 -16.74 11.38
CA THR A 636 -20.13 -17.27 12.62
C THR A 636 -18.73 -16.71 12.89
N PRO A 637 -18.20 -16.81 14.13
CA PRO A 637 -16.77 -16.63 14.38
C PRO A 637 -15.90 -17.59 13.55
N ASP A 638 -16.39 -18.81 13.28
CA ASP A 638 -15.67 -19.80 12.46
C ASP A 638 -15.40 -19.34 11.03
N ASP A 639 -16.32 -18.57 10.40
CA ASP A 639 -16.13 -18.01 9.05
C ASP A 639 -14.87 -17.11 8.94
N ILE A 640 -14.31 -16.66 10.07
CA ILE A 640 -13.20 -15.71 10.13
C ILE A 640 -11.86 -16.45 10.23
N HIS A 641 -11.44 -17.09 9.14
CA HIS A 641 -10.16 -17.80 9.10
C HIS A 641 -8.94 -16.88 8.91
N PRO A 642 -7.77 -17.16 9.52
CA PRO A 642 -6.52 -16.44 9.30
C PRO A 642 -6.06 -16.32 7.84
N LEU A 643 -6.45 -17.26 6.98
CA LEU A 643 -6.17 -17.21 5.54
C LEU A 643 -7.00 -16.13 4.83
N VAL A 644 -8.28 -15.96 5.20
CA VAL A 644 -9.15 -14.92 4.64
C VAL A 644 -8.73 -13.53 5.15
N ILE A 645 -8.31 -13.43 6.42
CA ILE A 645 -7.69 -12.22 6.98
C ILE A 645 -6.41 -11.87 6.20
N LYS A 646 -5.57 -12.86 5.87
CA LYS A 646 -4.38 -12.66 5.04
C LYS A 646 -4.73 -12.13 3.66
N GLU A 647 -5.72 -12.72 2.98
CA GLU A 647 -6.17 -12.29 1.66
C GLU A 647 -6.72 -10.86 1.67
N TYR A 648 -7.50 -10.52 2.71
CA TYR A 648 -8.06 -9.18 2.92
C TYR A 648 -6.97 -8.12 3.10
N ILE A 649 -5.96 -8.37 3.95
CA ILE A 649 -4.91 -7.38 4.26
C ILE A 649 -3.82 -7.34 3.19
N SER A 650 -3.51 -8.46 2.53
CA SER A 650 -2.53 -8.52 1.43
C SER A 650 -3.07 -7.96 0.10
N SER A 651 -4.34 -7.52 0.06
CA SER A 651 -4.95 -7.00 -1.15
C SER A 651 -4.34 -5.66 -1.55
N PHE A 652 -3.77 -5.61 -2.75
CA PHE A 652 -3.13 -4.42 -3.34
C PHE A 652 -4.07 -3.19 -3.45
N TYR A 653 -5.37 -3.37 -3.25
CA TYR A 653 -6.41 -2.35 -3.37
C TYR A 653 -6.90 -1.76 -2.03
N HIS A 654 -6.21 -2.04 -0.92
CA HIS A 654 -6.47 -1.36 0.35
C HIS A 654 -6.26 0.16 0.21
N LEU A 655 -7.02 1.00 0.94
CA LEU A 655 -6.88 2.48 0.93
C LEU A 655 -5.53 2.99 1.46
N HIS A 656 -4.62 2.09 1.82
CA HIS A 656 -3.29 2.37 2.34
C HIS A 656 -2.23 1.61 1.52
N SER A 657 -2.42 1.48 0.22
CA SER A 657 -1.48 0.81 -0.69
C SER A 657 -0.07 1.42 -0.73
N ALA A 658 0.09 2.65 -0.23
CA ALA A 658 1.39 3.30 -0.02
C ALA A 658 2.12 2.87 1.28
N ARG A 659 1.43 2.17 2.21
CA ARG A 659 2.00 1.60 3.43
C ARG A 659 2.43 0.16 3.21
N SER A 660 3.48 -0.29 3.90
CA SER A 660 3.85 -1.70 3.85
C SER A 660 2.76 -2.60 4.44
N VAL A 661 2.70 -3.86 4.00
CA VAL A 661 1.79 -4.86 4.58
C VAL A 661 1.99 -5.00 6.10
N ARG A 662 3.23 -4.80 6.60
CA ARG A 662 3.57 -4.79 8.03
C ARG A 662 2.87 -3.64 8.77
N GLU A 663 2.92 -2.42 8.25
CA GLU A 663 2.19 -1.26 8.83
C GLU A 663 0.68 -1.48 8.80
N CYS A 664 0.14 -2.01 7.70
CA CYS A 664 -1.29 -2.33 7.61
C CYS A 664 -1.70 -3.37 8.68
N VAL A 665 -0.96 -4.47 8.83
CA VAL A 665 -1.19 -5.44 9.91
C VAL A 665 -1.12 -4.77 11.28
N LEU A 666 -0.13 -3.91 11.55
CA LEU A 666 -0.03 -3.18 12.81
C LEU A 666 -1.26 -2.28 13.07
N VAL A 667 -1.72 -1.51 12.08
CA VAL A 667 -2.93 -0.66 12.22
C VAL A 667 -4.15 -1.51 12.59
N TYR A 668 -4.34 -2.69 11.97
CA TYR A 668 -5.42 -3.60 12.36
C TYR A 668 -5.22 -4.20 13.77
N ILE A 669 -4.00 -4.56 14.17
CA ILE A 669 -3.69 -5.04 15.54
C ILE A 669 -4.10 -3.98 16.57
N TRP A 670 -3.70 -2.72 16.37
CA TRP A 670 -4.04 -1.61 17.28
C TRP A 670 -5.56 -1.31 17.35
N ARG A 671 -6.33 -1.69 16.31
CA ARG A 671 -7.79 -1.52 16.21
C ARG A 671 -8.56 -2.66 16.87
N TRP A 672 -8.09 -3.90 16.71
CA TRP A 672 -8.66 -5.12 17.28
C TRP A 672 -8.07 -5.51 18.65
N HIS A 673 -7.14 -4.72 19.20
CA HIS A 673 -6.53 -4.99 20.50
C HIS A 673 -7.56 -5.07 21.63
N HIS A 674 -7.61 -6.19 22.36
CA HIS A 674 -8.60 -6.49 23.40
C HIS A 674 -8.90 -5.29 24.34
N ASN A 675 -7.86 -4.58 24.80
CA ASN A 675 -8.01 -3.42 25.67
C ASN A 675 -8.73 -2.23 24.96
N ARG A 676 -8.41 -1.95 23.68
CA ARG A 676 -9.04 -0.85 22.91
C ARG A 676 -10.41 -1.23 22.35
N PHE A 677 -10.57 -2.46 21.86
CA PHE A 677 -11.83 -2.96 21.30
C PHE A 677 -12.87 -3.24 22.39
N GLY A 678 -12.46 -3.93 23.47
CA GLY A 678 -13.28 -4.23 24.63
C GLY A 678 -13.81 -2.98 25.33
N SER A 679 -12.94 -2.02 25.64
CA SER A 679 -13.34 -0.78 26.31
C SER A 679 -14.25 0.10 25.45
N ARG A 680 -14.08 0.16 24.12
CA ARG A 680 -14.82 1.09 23.25
C ARG A 680 -16.11 0.54 22.64
N PHE A 681 -16.16 -0.75 22.31
CA PHE A 681 -17.26 -1.33 21.53
C PHE A 681 -17.98 -2.45 22.25
N LEU A 682 -17.28 -3.32 22.98
CA LEU A 682 -17.90 -4.52 23.59
C LEU A 682 -18.95 -4.20 24.66
N HIS A 683 -18.88 -3.02 25.30
CA HIS A 683 -19.91 -2.54 26.22
C HIS A 683 -21.21 -2.06 25.52
N LYS A 684 -21.19 -1.88 24.19
CA LYS A 684 -22.34 -1.50 23.36
C LYS A 684 -22.96 -2.70 22.61
N VAL A 685 -22.31 -3.85 22.61
CA VAL A 685 -22.81 -5.04 21.90
C VAL A 685 -23.98 -5.62 22.68
N VAL A 686 -25.05 -5.99 21.97
CA VAL A 686 -26.20 -6.73 22.55
C VAL A 686 -25.66 -8.01 23.21
N ASP A 687 -26.08 -8.30 24.44
CA ASP A 687 -25.48 -9.38 25.24
C ASP A 687 -25.50 -10.75 24.53
N ASP A 688 -26.54 -11.04 23.74
CA ASP A 688 -26.67 -12.25 22.91
C ASP A 688 -25.55 -12.44 21.85
N ASP A 689 -25.01 -11.35 21.30
CA ASP A 689 -23.93 -11.35 20.30
C ASP A 689 -22.55 -11.07 20.92
N LYS A 690 -22.48 -10.76 22.23
CA LYS A 690 -21.29 -10.23 22.90
C LYS A 690 -20.14 -11.22 22.99
N GLU A 691 -20.43 -12.45 23.40
CA GLU A 691 -19.45 -13.54 23.47
C GLU A 691 -18.90 -13.87 22.08
N ARG A 692 -19.79 -13.98 21.09
CA ARG A 692 -19.50 -14.20 19.67
C ARG A 692 -18.59 -13.12 19.08
N VAL A 693 -18.91 -11.83 19.31
CA VAL A 693 -18.09 -10.69 18.88
C VAL A 693 -16.72 -10.68 19.57
N GLN A 694 -16.66 -11.05 20.85
CA GLN A 694 -15.39 -11.16 21.59
C GLN A 694 -14.51 -12.28 21.03
N GLU A 695 -15.06 -13.49 20.84
CA GLU A 695 -14.34 -14.63 20.26
C GLU A 695 -13.78 -14.29 18.87
N ALA A 696 -14.60 -13.70 17.99
CA ALA A 696 -14.19 -13.30 16.66
C ALA A 696 -13.11 -12.21 16.66
N ALA A 697 -13.18 -11.21 17.55
CA ALA A 697 -12.12 -10.22 17.71
C ALA A 697 -10.80 -10.88 18.14
N ASP A 698 -10.88 -11.90 18.99
CA ASP A 698 -9.75 -12.70 19.44
C ASP A 698 -9.16 -13.58 18.31
N ILE A 699 -10.01 -14.17 17.46
CA ILE A 699 -9.60 -14.91 16.26
C ILE A 699 -8.93 -13.96 15.25
N VAL A 700 -9.50 -12.76 15.03
CA VAL A 700 -8.90 -11.71 14.20
C VAL A 700 -7.53 -11.32 14.71
N MET A 701 -7.39 -11.05 16.01
CA MET A 701 -6.10 -10.72 16.63
C MET A 701 -5.07 -11.85 16.48
N LYS A 702 -5.47 -13.11 16.76
CA LYS A 702 -4.60 -14.29 16.60
C LYS A 702 -4.20 -14.50 15.13
N GLY A 703 -5.08 -14.17 14.18
CA GLY A 703 -4.78 -14.13 12.75
C GLY A 703 -3.76 -13.06 12.40
N LEU A 704 -4.00 -11.82 12.82
CA LEU A 704 -3.13 -10.65 12.59
C LEU A 704 -1.71 -10.84 13.13
N ILE A 705 -1.56 -11.32 14.36
CA ILE A 705 -0.24 -11.57 14.98
C ILE A 705 0.55 -12.61 14.17
N ARG A 706 -0.11 -13.61 13.57
CA ARG A 706 0.52 -14.60 12.69
C ARG A 706 0.94 -14.05 11.32
N LEU A 707 0.52 -12.82 10.97
CA LEU A 707 0.92 -12.13 9.72
C LEU A 707 2.08 -11.15 9.92
N LEU A 708 2.44 -10.81 11.16
CA LEU A 708 3.71 -10.14 11.41
C LEU A 708 4.87 -11.10 11.10
N PRO A 709 5.92 -10.66 10.40
CA PRO A 709 7.14 -11.45 10.29
C PRO A 709 7.72 -11.66 11.69
N LYS A 710 8.15 -12.89 11.99
CA LYS A 710 8.98 -13.14 13.16
C LYS A 710 10.29 -12.40 12.96
N ALA A 711 10.69 -11.61 13.96
CA ALA A 711 12.00 -10.99 14.05
C ALA A 711 13.08 -12.06 14.36
#